data_AF-A0A7R9HRV6-F1
#
_entry.id   AF-A0A7R9HRV6-F1
#
_cell.length_a   1.000
_cell.length_b   1.000
_cell.length_c   1.000
_cell.angle_alpha   90.00
_cell.angle_beta   90.00
_cell.angle_gamma   90.00
#
_symmetry.space_group_name_H-M   'P 1'
#
loop_
_entity.id
_entity.type
_entity.pdbx_description
1 polymer ?
#
loop_
_entity_poly.entity_id
_entity_poly.type
_entity_poly.pdbx_seq_one_letter_code
_entity_poly.pdbx_strand_id
1 'polypeptide(L)'
;MIMRPLMLLGLLTLALVQAQKDPHWESGRSAIVHLFEWKFEDIAAECERFLGPKGFASVQTSPVNEYLAITSNNRPWWERYQPVSYKIISRSGDEAAFKSMVSRCNAVGVKIYVDVVFNHMTGNWDGVSGTGGSSVDTYNKGYPAVPYGSGDFHDTCTIDNYNDANNVRNCELSGLHDLNQGSDYVRGKIIDFLNNLVADGASGFRVDAAKHMWPADLSYIYGKVNDLNGGGRPFVYQEVIDISGNEAVHKAEYTGFGRVTEFGYGVNIGEAFQGNNPIKYLKNFGTEWGFMSSDDALVFVDNHDTQRTGGSSILTYKNSKLYKMAVAFMLAWPFGVPRIMSSFSFDNNDVGPPQDGNGNIVSPGINSDNTCSNGWVCEHRWRQIYNMVAFRNGVDGTNVANWWDNGNKQISFSRGGNGFIAFNDDSGDLKQTLQTGLSEGTYCDIISGDKSGSSCSGKSVKVGSDGNAYIELLSSEDDGVLAIYTGVKLVYAHKNPNVWSNRSAIVHLFEWKFEDIALECERFLADHGFAAVQVSPVNENLVVMSDGYRPWWERYQPISYNITTRSGNKAQFKDMVRRCNQKGVRVYVDVVLNHMSGDMSNARGTAGSTADPVNKDYPAVPFDRQHFHTSCGIQDYQDANQVRNCELVGLHDLDQSSTYVRRKLVDFLDALVDCGVAGFRVDAVKHMSPSDLGPIYDAVKNLSSVNGFKDGARPFFYQEVIDLVYNIRPIYTFVNDLVIFPGGEGISRYEYNQLGRITEFRFGAELSRAFRGQNAIKWLKNFGPKWGLLPSEDAVVFIDNHDTQRTSGNNILTYKDPKLYKMAVAFMLSWSYGFPRIMSSFAFQNSDTGPPHDEKQNILSVPIKEDETCGNDWVCEHRWRQIYNMVKFRNIVRGTSVKNWWDNRSKQIAFCRGNKGFIAFNDELNTVFRQHLQTCLPSGTYCDIISGSKLGDVCSGKSVVVDSLGEAEITIIATEQDGVLAIHAEV
;
A
#
# COMPACT_ATOMS: atom_id res chain seq x y z
N MET A 1 -46.87 18.78 -33.29
CA MET A 1 -45.78 18.06 -34.00
C MET A 1 -44.86 19.11 -34.61
N ILE A 2 -43.55 18.88 -34.63
CA ILE A 2 -42.46 19.80 -35.04
C ILE A 2 -41.87 20.60 -33.85
N MET A 3 -41.19 19.89 -32.95
CA MET A 3 -40.14 20.44 -32.08
C MET A 3 -39.34 19.24 -31.53
N ARG A 4 -38.70 18.49 -32.44
CA ARG A 4 -37.88 17.31 -32.08
C ARG A 4 -36.77 16.87 -33.08
N PRO A 5 -36.30 17.68 -34.06
CA PRO A 5 -35.04 17.37 -34.73
C PRO A 5 -33.83 18.25 -34.35
N LEU A 6 -34.00 19.42 -33.73
CA LEU A 6 -32.83 20.30 -33.45
C LEU A 6 -31.99 19.90 -32.22
N MET A 7 -32.55 19.18 -31.25
CA MET A 7 -31.83 18.83 -30.02
C MET A 7 -30.88 17.62 -30.20
N LEU A 8 -31.18 16.72 -31.15
CA LEU A 8 -30.31 15.56 -31.43
C LEU A 8 -29.07 15.94 -32.26
N LEU A 9 -29.17 16.96 -33.12
CA LEU A 9 -28.03 17.43 -33.91
C LEU A 9 -26.99 18.15 -33.03
N GLY A 10 -27.44 18.93 -32.03
CA GLY A 10 -26.55 19.61 -31.07
C GLY A 10 -25.79 18.66 -30.15
N LEU A 11 -26.42 17.54 -29.74
CA LEU A 11 -25.79 16.51 -28.90
C LEU A 11 -24.75 15.66 -29.67
N LEU A 12 -24.93 15.43 -30.98
CA LEU A 12 -23.91 14.76 -31.80
C LEU A 12 -22.71 15.67 -32.11
N THR A 13 -22.93 16.98 -32.31
CA THR A 13 -21.82 17.93 -32.54
C THR A 13 -21.00 18.19 -31.28
N LEU A 14 -21.61 18.20 -30.08
CA LEU A 14 -20.88 18.33 -28.82
C LEU A 14 -20.07 17.07 -28.45
N ALA A 15 -20.50 15.88 -28.88
CA ALA A 15 -19.79 14.62 -28.63
C ALA A 15 -18.54 14.44 -29.52
N LEU A 16 -18.53 14.98 -30.75
CA LEU A 16 -17.39 14.90 -31.67
C LEU A 16 -16.18 15.75 -31.23
N VAL A 17 -16.43 16.85 -30.52
CA VAL A 17 -15.44 17.87 -30.11
C VAL A 17 -14.63 17.43 -28.88
N GLN A 18 -15.19 16.59 -27.99
CA GLN A 18 -14.44 16.11 -26.81
C GLN A 18 -13.53 14.90 -27.09
N ALA A 19 -13.69 14.20 -28.23
CA ALA A 19 -13.04 12.91 -28.42
C ALA A 19 -11.51 12.99 -28.67
N GLN A 20 -10.98 14.10 -29.19
CA GLN A 20 -9.54 14.28 -29.47
C GLN A 20 -8.71 14.68 -28.23
N LYS A 21 -9.35 14.89 -27.08
CA LYS A 21 -8.69 15.30 -25.82
C LYS A 21 -8.38 14.13 -24.89
N ASP A 22 -8.89 12.94 -25.20
CA ASP A 22 -8.64 11.72 -24.46
C ASP A 22 -7.26 11.17 -24.82
N PRO A 23 -6.34 11.01 -23.85
CA PRO A 23 -5.02 10.45 -24.12
C PRO A 23 -5.02 8.92 -24.33
N HIS A 24 -6.13 8.21 -24.10
CA HIS A 24 -6.26 6.75 -24.23
C HIS A 24 -5.31 5.95 -23.32
N TRP A 25 -5.01 6.51 -22.16
CA TRP A 25 -4.15 5.86 -21.17
C TRP A 25 -4.86 4.68 -20.52
N GLU A 26 -4.11 3.62 -20.23
CA GLU A 26 -4.62 2.54 -19.38
C GLU A 26 -4.76 3.01 -17.93
N SER A 27 -5.73 2.44 -17.22
CA SER A 27 -5.95 2.72 -15.80
C SER A 27 -4.67 2.53 -14.98
N GLY A 28 -4.38 3.47 -14.08
CA GLY A 28 -3.21 3.41 -13.20
C GLY A 28 -1.89 3.80 -13.86
N ARG A 29 -1.92 4.41 -15.06
CA ARG A 29 -0.76 5.00 -15.73
C ARG A 29 -0.96 6.48 -15.94
N SER A 30 0.14 7.22 -15.95
CA SER A 30 0.13 8.65 -16.27
C SER A 30 1.44 9.11 -16.89
N ALA A 31 1.42 10.36 -17.34
CA ALA A 31 2.52 11.09 -17.95
C ALA A 31 2.95 10.60 -19.35
N ILE A 32 3.33 11.58 -20.15
CA ILE A 32 4.00 11.42 -21.44
C ILE A 32 5.50 11.59 -21.19
N VAL A 33 6.35 10.77 -21.80
CA VAL A 33 7.80 11.07 -21.90
C VAL A 33 8.14 11.46 -23.33
N HIS A 34 8.83 12.57 -23.53
CA HIS A 34 9.39 12.92 -24.83
C HIS A 34 10.78 12.30 -24.96
N LEU A 35 10.88 11.15 -25.63
CA LEU A 35 12.15 10.48 -25.93
C LEU A 35 12.79 11.13 -27.15
N PHE A 36 13.29 12.35 -26.96
CA PHE A 36 13.73 13.23 -28.03
C PHE A 36 14.94 12.64 -28.76
N GLU A 37 14.85 12.49 -30.09
CA GLU A 37 15.85 11.89 -30.98
C GLU A 37 16.12 10.38 -30.81
N TRP A 38 15.36 9.66 -29.98
CA TRP A 38 15.58 8.22 -29.82
C TRP A 38 15.22 7.43 -31.09
N LYS A 39 15.91 6.31 -31.32
CA LYS A 39 15.57 5.37 -32.39
C LYS A 39 14.35 4.53 -32.00
N PHE A 40 13.59 4.08 -32.99
CA PHE A 40 12.37 3.30 -32.76
C PHE A 40 12.64 2.01 -31.97
N GLU A 41 13.73 1.30 -32.28
CA GLU A 41 14.12 0.09 -31.54
C GLU A 41 14.45 0.37 -30.07
N ASP A 42 15.11 1.50 -29.79
CA ASP A 42 15.47 1.91 -28.43
C ASP A 42 14.21 2.29 -27.62
N ILE A 43 13.26 3.01 -28.24
CA ILE A 43 11.96 3.32 -27.63
C ILE A 43 11.19 2.04 -27.32
N ALA A 44 11.16 1.08 -28.25
CA ALA A 44 10.48 -0.19 -28.06
C ALA A 44 11.05 -0.97 -26.86
N ALA A 45 12.38 -1.04 -26.76
CA ALA A 45 13.05 -1.67 -25.62
C ALA A 45 12.80 -0.90 -24.32
N GLU A 46 12.75 0.43 -24.37
CA GLU A 46 12.49 1.30 -23.22
C GLU A 46 11.06 1.16 -22.69
N CYS A 47 10.08 1.00 -23.58
CA CYS A 47 8.70 0.67 -23.23
C CYS A 47 8.62 -0.60 -22.38
N GLU A 48 9.26 -1.68 -22.84
CA GLU A 48 9.20 -2.99 -22.18
C GLU A 48 10.00 -3.04 -20.88
N ARG A 49 11.24 -2.53 -20.90
CA ARG A 49 12.17 -2.69 -19.77
C ARG A 49 11.97 -1.66 -18.66
N PHE A 50 11.33 -0.52 -18.95
CA PHE A 50 11.28 0.60 -18.00
C PHE A 50 9.92 1.31 -17.95
N LEU A 51 9.45 1.92 -19.04
CA LEU A 51 8.26 2.78 -19.01
C LEU A 51 7.01 2.02 -18.60
N GLY A 52 6.81 0.83 -19.18
CA GLY A 52 5.75 -0.11 -18.85
C GLY A 52 5.77 -0.44 -17.35
N PRO A 53 6.84 -1.06 -16.84
CA PRO A 53 7.01 -1.40 -15.43
C PRO A 53 6.95 -0.21 -14.44
N LYS A 54 7.34 0.99 -14.86
CA LYS A 54 7.32 2.20 -14.02
C LYS A 54 6.02 3.00 -14.11
N GLY A 55 5.03 2.51 -14.88
CA GLY A 55 3.69 3.10 -14.93
C GLY A 55 3.59 4.39 -15.74
N PHE A 56 4.54 4.65 -16.65
CA PHE A 56 4.37 5.68 -17.66
C PHE A 56 3.26 5.26 -18.63
N ALA A 57 2.52 6.24 -19.14
CA ALA A 57 1.38 5.98 -20.01
C ALA A 57 1.70 6.09 -21.50
N SER A 58 2.67 6.93 -21.88
CA SER A 58 2.92 7.19 -23.30
C SER A 58 4.29 7.81 -23.60
N VAL A 59 4.68 7.74 -24.87
CA VAL A 59 5.89 8.35 -25.44
C VAL A 59 5.50 9.34 -26.53
N GLN A 60 6.06 10.55 -26.49
CA GLN A 60 6.18 11.42 -27.66
C GLN A 60 7.47 11.06 -28.41
N THR A 61 7.38 10.75 -29.70
CA THR A 61 8.55 10.58 -30.58
C THR A 61 8.95 11.90 -31.21
N SER A 62 10.19 12.03 -31.66
CA SER A 62 10.55 13.04 -32.66
C SER A 62 9.83 12.80 -34.00
N PRO A 63 9.85 13.77 -34.95
CA PRO A 63 9.26 13.58 -36.28
C PRO A 63 9.76 12.31 -36.96
N VAL A 64 8.81 11.52 -37.47
CA VAL A 64 9.04 10.17 -38.04
C VAL A 64 9.09 10.18 -39.56
N ASN A 65 8.55 11.22 -40.18
CA ASN A 65 8.54 11.38 -41.63
C ASN A 65 9.92 11.78 -42.15
N GLU A 66 10.14 11.61 -43.45
CA GLU A 66 11.35 12.01 -44.13
C GLU A 66 11.55 13.52 -44.07
N TYR A 67 12.75 13.93 -43.69
CA TYR A 67 13.18 15.33 -43.54
C TYR A 67 14.55 15.54 -44.17
N LEU A 68 15.03 16.78 -44.22
CA LEU A 68 16.33 17.13 -44.80
C LEU A 68 17.52 16.51 -44.07
N ALA A 69 18.47 15.96 -44.82
CA ALA A 69 19.78 15.57 -44.28
C ALA A 69 20.77 16.74 -44.35
N ILE A 70 20.92 17.50 -43.26
CA ILE A 70 21.75 18.71 -43.21
C ILE A 70 23.16 18.34 -42.72
N THR A 71 23.95 17.72 -43.58
CA THR A 71 25.33 17.28 -43.29
C THR A 71 26.31 18.44 -43.15
N SER A 72 26.06 19.56 -43.83
CA SER A 72 26.88 20.78 -43.76
C SER A 72 26.95 21.39 -42.36
N ASN A 73 25.94 21.14 -41.52
CA ASN A 73 25.88 21.60 -40.13
C ASN A 73 25.90 20.44 -39.12
N ASN A 74 26.58 19.34 -39.48
CA ASN A 74 26.78 18.18 -38.60
C ASN A 74 25.48 17.56 -38.03
N ARG A 75 24.42 17.52 -38.84
CA ARG A 75 23.12 16.87 -38.50
C ARG A 75 22.43 17.46 -37.27
N PRO A 76 22.06 18.76 -37.30
CA PRO A 76 21.43 19.44 -36.17
C PRO A 76 20.07 18.82 -35.85
N TRP A 77 19.61 18.91 -34.60
CA TRP A 77 18.33 18.32 -34.19
C TRP A 77 17.14 18.91 -34.96
N TRP A 78 17.21 20.21 -35.28
CA TRP A 78 16.14 20.93 -35.97
C TRP A 78 16.00 20.52 -37.45
N GLU A 79 16.92 19.72 -38.00
CA GLU A 79 16.77 19.17 -39.37
C GLU A 79 15.49 18.33 -39.50
N ARG A 80 15.00 17.75 -38.38
CA ARG A 80 13.75 16.98 -38.32
C ARG A 80 12.50 17.79 -38.62
N TYR A 81 12.56 19.10 -38.39
CA TYR A 81 11.45 20.03 -38.59
C TYR A 81 11.52 20.69 -39.97
N GLN A 82 12.21 20.06 -40.93
CA GLN A 82 12.19 20.45 -42.34
C GLN A 82 11.77 19.25 -43.20
N PRO A 83 10.46 18.96 -43.27
CA PRO A 83 9.93 17.82 -44.02
C PRO A 83 10.32 17.85 -45.49
N VAL A 84 10.65 16.68 -46.05
CA VAL A 84 10.87 16.47 -47.49
C VAL A 84 9.75 15.62 -48.08
N SER A 85 9.25 14.64 -47.31
CA SER A 85 8.08 13.86 -47.68
C SER A 85 7.39 13.28 -46.45
N TYR A 86 6.25 12.61 -46.66
CA TYR A 86 5.54 11.89 -45.60
C TYR A 86 5.88 10.39 -45.53
N LYS A 87 6.96 9.95 -46.18
CA LYS A 87 7.48 8.58 -45.99
C LYS A 87 7.96 8.42 -44.55
N ILE A 88 7.62 7.31 -43.89
CA ILE A 88 8.09 7.00 -42.53
C ILE A 88 9.51 6.44 -42.64
N ILE A 89 10.49 7.34 -42.69
CA ILE A 89 11.91 7.01 -42.73
C ILE A 89 12.71 8.20 -42.20
N SER A 90 13.48 7.95 -41.13
CA SER A 90 14.27 8.98 -40.45
C SER A 90 15.55 8.39 -39.89
N ARG A 91 16.38 9.20 -39.22
CA ARG A 91 17.51 8.67 -38.43
C ARG A 91 17.06 7.78 -37.26
N SER A 92 15.78 7.83 -36.86
CA SER A 92 15.23 6.94 -35.85
C SER A 92 14.93 5.52 -36.37
N GLY A 93 14.82 5.33 -37.69
CA GLY A 93 14.48 4.07 -38.33
C GLY A 93 13.49 4.23 -39.49
N ASP A 94 13.14 3.10 -40.10
CA ASP A 94 12.14 3.00 -41.16
C ASP A 94 10.74 2.65 -40.63
N GLU A 95 9.77 2.54 -41.54
CA GLU A 95 8.37 2.22 -41.22
C GLU A 95 8.21 0.85 -40.53
N ALA A 96 9.06 -0.13 -40.87
CA ALA A 96 9.02 -1.44 -40.24
C ALA A 96 9.48 -1.36 -38.77
N ALA A 97 10.55 -0.61 -38.48
CA ALA A 97 11.00 -0.33 -37.13
C ALA A 97 9.96 0.48 -36.34
N PHE A 98 9.30 1.46 -36.97
CA PHE A 98 8.21 2.24 -36.37
C PHE A 98 7.04 1.33 -35.94
N LYS A 99 6.54 0.48 -36.86
CA LYS A 99 5.48 -0.50 -36.58
C LYS A 99 5.85 -1.43 -35.43
N SER A 100 7.08 -1.94 -35.43
CA SER A 100 7.61 -2.79 -34.37
C SER A 100 7.59 -2.07 -33.02
N MET A 101 8.06 -0.82 -32.96
CA MET A 101 8.04 0.00 -31.76
C MET A 101 6.63 0.23 -31.23
N VAL A 102 5.71 0.67 -32.09
CA VAL A 102 4.32 0.92 -31.72
C VAL A 102 3.67 -0.35 -31.18
N SER A 103 3.83 -1.47 -31.88
CA SER A 103 3.27 -2.76 -31.45
C SER A 103 3.80 -3.19 -30.09
N ARG A 104 5.12 -3.10 -29.86
CA ARG A 104 5.75 -3.51 -28.60
C ARG A 104 5.37 -2.61 -27.43
N CYS A 105 5.36 -1.29 -27.64
CA CYS A 105 4.94 -0.33 -26.62
C CYS A 105 3.45 -0.51 -26.26
N ASN A 106 2.56 -0.64 -27.25
CA ASN A 106 1.14 -0.88 -27.00
C ASN A 106 0.90 -2.20 -26.25
N ALA A 107 1.69 -3.25 -26.52
CA ALA A 107 1.56 -4.53 -25.83
C ALA A 107 1.89 -4.47 -24.32
N VAL A 108 2.67 -3.47 -23.90
CA VAL A 108 3.00 -3.22 -22.47
C VAL A 108 2.27 -1.99 -21.91
N GLY A 109 1.23 -1.52 -22.60
CA GLY A 109 0.35 -0.45 -22.14
C GLY A 109 0.92 0.97 -22.26
N VAL A 110 1.92 1.17 -23.12
CA VAL A 110 2.53 2.48 -23.38
C VAL A 110 2.12 2.96 -24.77
N LYS A 111 1.36 4.06 -24.84
CA LYS A 111 0.89 4.65 -26.10
C LYS A 111 1.97 5.45 -26.81
N ILE A 112 1.87 5.55 -28.14
CA ILE A 112 2.79 6.35 -28.96
C ILE A 112 2.07 7.58 -29.51
N TYR A 113 2.63 8.76 -29.26
CA TYR A 113 2.23 10.01 -29.88
C TYR A 113 3.34 10.50 -30.81
N VAL A 114 2.98 10.79 -32.04
CA VAL A 114 3.94 11.17 -33.07
C VAL A 114 4.00 12.68 -33.16
N ASP A 115 5.21 13.24 -33.18
CA ASP A 115 5.42 14.63 -33.57
C ASP A 115 5.24 14.78 -35.08
N VAL A 116 4.26 15.57 -35.49
CA VAL A 116 3.86 15.73 -36.89
C VAL A 116 4.06 17.16 -37.34
N VAL A 117 4.83 17.32 -38.42
CA VAL A 117 5.21 18.60 -39.00
C VAL A 117 4.55 18.72 -40.37
N PHE A 118 3.49 19.54 -40.45
CA PHE A 118 2.76 19.79 -41.68
C PHE A 118 2.31 21.26 -41.85
N ASN A 119 2.82 22.16 -41.02
CA ASN A 119 2.73 23.60 -41.29
C ASN A 119 3.53 23.97 -42.54
N HIS A 120 4.75 23.44 -42.63
CA HIS A 120 5.73 23.84 -43.63
C HIS A 120 6.47 22.61 -44.17
N MET A 121 7.25 22.83 -45.23
CA MET A 121 8.28 21.90 -45.71
C MET A 121 9.67 22.42 -45.30
N THR A 122 10.62 22.51 -46.22
CA THR A 122 11.99 22.94 -45.90
C THR A 122 12.15 24.45 -46.04
N GLY A 123 13.27 24.98 -45.55
CA GLY A 123 13.81 26.24 -46.07
C GLY A 123 14.64 26.02 -47.35
N ASN A 124 15.26 27.08 -47.84
CA ASN A 124 16.18 27.03 -48.99
C ASN A 124 17.53 26.40 -48.62
N TRP A 125 17.93 25.37 -49.37
CA TRP A 125 19.18 24.63 -49.16
C TRP A 125 19.78 24.13 -50.48
N ASP A 126 21.09 24.27 -50.63
CA ASP A 126 21.83 23.76 -51.78
C ASP A 126 22.28 22.31 -51.59
N GLY A 127 22.09 21.47 -52.60
CA GLY A 127 22.71 20.14 -52.67
C GLY A 127 22.29 19.15 -51.59
N VAL A 128 21.11 19.34 -50.99
CA VAL A 128 20.56 18.46 -49.95
C VAL A 128 19.56 17.45 -50.51
N SER A 129 19.33 16.37 -49.77
CA SER A 129 18.30 15.37 -50.06
C SER A 129 17.56 14.98 -48.79
N GLY A 130 16.42 14.30 -48.94
CA GLY A 130 15.72 13.69 -47.81
C GLY A 130 16.54 12.55 -47.19
N THR A 131 16.31 12.29 -45.90
CA THR A 131 16.91 11.16 -45.16
C THR A 131 16.52 9.79 -45.73
N GLY A 132 15.43 9.69 -46.48
CA GLY A 132 14.98 8.52 -47.23
C GLY A 132 15.40 8.53 -48.71
N GLY A 133 16.30 9.44 -49.10
CA GLY A 133 16.82 9.55 -50.46
C GLY A 133 15.91 10.28 -51.45
N SER A 134 14.81 10.89 -51.00
CA SER A 134 13.96 11.69 -51.89
C SER A 134 14.71 12.93 -52.37
N SER A 135 14.62 13.18 -53.68
CA SER A 135 15.07 14.44 -54.29
C SER A 135 14.16 15.59 -53.88
N VAL A 136 14.72 16.79 -53.77
CA VAL A 136 14.01 18.01 -53.39
C VAL A 136 14.63 19.20 -54.14
N ASP A 137 13.77 20.10 -54.62
CA ASP A 137 14.16 21.40 -55.17
C ASP A 137 13.60 22.48 -54.23
N THR A 138 14.40 22.83 -53.22
CA THR A 138 13.97 23.70 -52.12
C THR A 138 13.61 25.10 -52.64
N TYR A 139 14.47 25.70 -53.48
CA TYR A 139 14.26 27.05 -54.04
C TYR A 139 13.00 27.20 -54.90
N ASN A 140 12.58 26.14 -55.58
CA ASN A 140 11.37 26.17 -56.41
C ASN A 140 10.17 25.49 -55.74
N LYS A 141 10.24 25.21 -54.43
CA LYS A 141 9.19 24.53 -53.65
C LYS A 141 8.76 23.19 -54.28
N GLY A 142 9.72 22.44 -54.83
CA GLY A 142 9.51 21.16 -55.49
C GLY A 142 9.77 19.98 -54.56
N TYR A 143 8.72 19.25 -54.19
CA TYR A 143 8.78 18.07 -53.32
C TYR A 143 8.15 16.84 -53.99
N PRO A 144 8.82 16.19 -54.97
CA PRO A 144 8.21 15.15 -55.80
C PRO A 144 7.76 13.89 -55.06
N ALA A 145 8.28 13.64 -53.85
CA ALA A 145 7.96 12.45 -53.07
C ALA A 145 6.58 12.50 -52.37
N VAL A 146 5.93 13.67 -52.30
CA VAL A 146 4.56 13.81 -51.76
C VAL A 146 3.46 13.54 -52.82
N PRO A 147 3.46 14.13 -54.04
CA PRO A 147 4.22 15.29 -54.55
C PRO A 147 3.58 16.65 -54.20
N TYR A 148 4.40 17.66 -53.89
CA TYR A 148 4.01 19.08 -53.85
C TYR A 148 4.83 19.92 -54.84
N GLY A 149 4.22 21.00 -55.33
CA GLY A 149 4.85 22.08 -56.10
C GLY A 149 4.48 23.45 -55.55
N SER A 150 4.98 24.53 -56.17
CA SER A 150 4.80 25.91 -55.67
C SER A 150 3.34 26.33 -55.41
N GLY A 151 2.37 25.79 -56.14
CA GLY A 151 0.94 26.08 -55.95
C GLY A 151 0.31 25.47 -54.68
N ASP A 152 1.03 24.59 -53.98
CA ASP A 152 0.59 23.97 -52.72
C ASP A 152 1.00 24.79 -51.49
N PHE A 153 1.71 25.90 -51.69
CA PHE A 153 2.22 26.79 -50.66
C PHE A 153 1.52 28.13 -50.70
N HIS A 154 1.55 28.86 -49.59
CA HIS A 154 1.22 30.27 -49.60
C HIS A 154 2.27 31.09 -50.39
N ASP A 155 1.86 32.29 -50.80
CA ASP A 155 2.77 33.26 -51.39
C ASP A 155 3.93 33.54 -50.42
N THR A 156 5.16 33.64 -50.94
CA THR A 156 6.34 33.84 -50.10
C THR A 156 6.31 35.22 -49.43
N CYS A 157 6.27 35.21 -48.11
CA CYS A 157 6.45 36.36 -47.22
C CYS A 157 7.10 35.87 -45.91
N THR A 158 7.61 36.79 -45.10
CA THR A 158 8.24 36.47 -43.80
C THR A 158 7.27 36.78 -42.66
N ILE A 159 7.27 35.94 -41.62
CA ILE A 159 6.62 36.30 -40.35
C ILE A 159 7.46 37.37 -39.65
N ASP A 160 6.99 38.62 -39.65
CA ASP A 160 7.64 39.77 -39.02
C ASP A 160 6.70 40.58 -38.12
N ASN A 161 5.40 40.21 -38.04
CA ASN A 161 4.41 40.87 -37.21
C ASN A 161 3.46 39.88 -36.51
N TYR A 162 3.78 39.52 -35.26
CA TYR A 162 2.95 38.64 -34.41
C TYR A 162 1.62 39.29 -33.94
N ASN A 163 1.39 40.57 -34.23
CA ASN A 163 0.11 41.24 -34.02
C ASN A 163 -0.82 41.18 -35.25
N ASP A 164 -0.43 40.46 -36.30
CA ASP A 164 -1.28 40.17 -37.45
C ASP A 164 -1.41 38.66 -37.63
N ALA A 165 -2.60 38.13 -37.33
CA ALA A 165 -2.89 36.70 -37.45
C ALA A 165 -2.73 36.16 -38.88
N ASN A 166 -2.91 37.00 -39.92
CA ASN A 166 -2.67 36.58 -41.30
C ASN A 166 -1.18 36.43 -41.59
N ASN A 167 -0.35 37.37 -41.12
CA ASN A 167 1.10 37.27 -41.25
C ASN A 167 1.62 36.04 -40.51
N VAL A 168 1.13 35.76 -39.30
CA VAL A 168 1.54 34.60 -38.51
C VAL A 168 1.17 33.25 -39.16
N ARG A 169 0.07 33.19 -39.91
CA ARG A 169 -0.51 31.93 -40.44
C ARG A 169 -0.29 31.66 -41.93
N ASN A 170 0.10 32.67 -42.69
CA ASN A 170 0.23 32.55 -44.16
C ASN A 170 1.65 32.90 -44.67
N CYS A 171 2.59 33.22 -43.79
CA CYS A 171 3.97 33.56 -44.16
C CYS A 171 4.96 32.51 -43.62
N GLU A 172 6.15 32.49 -44.21
CA GLU A 172 7.19 31.52 -43.94
C GLU A 172 7.84 31.76 -42.57
N LEU A 173 7.64 30.81 -41.65
CA LEU A 173 8.28 30.78 -40.33
C LEU A 173 9.78 30.55 -40.50
N SER A 174 10.60 31.57 -40.23
CA SER A 174 12.07 31.49 -40.38
C SER A 174 12.52 31.02 -41.78
N GLY A 175 11.74 31.34 -42.82
CA GLY A 175 12.02 30.95 -44.21
C GLY A 175 11.65 29.50 -44.56
N LEU A 176 10.91 28.80 -43.70
CA LEU A 176 10.35 27.47 -44.01
C LEU A 176 9.13 27.62 -44.91
N HIS A 177 9.12 26.93 -46.05
CA HIS A 177 8.06 27.08 -47.05
C HIS A 177 6.70 26.65 -46.50
N ASP A 178 5.79 27.62 -46.39
CA ASP A 178 4.51 27.51 -45.68
C ASP A 178 3.44 26.86 -46.58
N LEU A 179 2.91 25.71 -46.15
CA LEU A 179 1.90 24.96 -46.91
C LEU A 179 0.55 25.68 -46.82
N ASN A 180 -0.23 25.65 -47.90
CA ASN A 180 -1.59 26.17 -47.89
C ASN A 180 -2.58 25.08 -47.46
N GLN A 181 -2.80 24.93 -46.15
CA GLN A 181 -3.76 23.95 -45.61
C GLN A 181 -5.23 24.32 -45.88
N GLY A 182 -5.52 25.46 -46.53
CA GLY A 182 -6.83 25.77 -47.09
C GLY A 182 -7.16 24.97 -48.36
N SER A 183 -6.13 24.45 -49.06
CA SER A 183 -6.27 23.62 -50.26
C SER A 183 -6.74 22.21 -49.92
N ASP A 184 -7.77 21.73 -50.63
CA ASP A 184 -8.26 20.35 -50.48
C ASP A 184 -7.18 19.31 -50.83
N TYR A 185 -6.28 19.62 -51.77
CA TYR A 185 -5.18 18.73 -52.12
C TYR A 185 -4.17 18.59 -50.98
N VAL A 186 -3.74 19.72 -50.40
CA VAL A 186 -2.81 19.75 -49.26
C VAL A 186 -3.42 19.06 -48.04
N ARG A 187 -4.69 19.37 -47.71
CA ARG A 187 -5.43 18.68 -46.63
C ARG A 187 -5.48 17.18 -46.86
N GLY A 188 -5.78 16.74 -48.08
CA GLY A 188 -5.83 15.32 -48.43
C GLY A 188 -4.52 14.61 -48.16
N LYS A 189 -3.39 15.19 -48.58
CA LYS A 189 -2.05 14.64 -48.33
C LYS A 189 -1.70 14.56 -46.85
N ILE A 190 -2.05 15.57 -46.07
CA ILE A 190 -1.85 15.58 -44.61
C ILE A 190 -2.73 14.50 -43.95
N ILE A 191 -4.00 14.41 -44.33
CA ILE A 191 -4.94 13.41 -43.80
C ILE A 191 -4.45 11.99 -44.11
N ASP A 192 -3.96 11.73 -45.32
CA ASP A 192 -3.38 10.45 -45.71
C ASP A 192 -2.16 10.09 -44.84
N PHE A 193 -1.27 11.06 -44.60
CA PHE A 193 -0.11 10.87 -43.71
C PHE A 193 -0.54 10.52 -42.29
N LEU A 194 -1.46 11.27 -41.68
CA LEU A 194 -1.96 11.00 -40.33
C LEU A 194 -2.69 9.66 -40.26
N ASN A 195 -3.46 9.30 -41.29
CA ASN A 195 -4.13 8.01 -41.38
C ASN A 195 -3.17 6.83 -41.49
N ASN A 196 -2.06 6.98 -42.19
CA ASN A 196 -1.01 5.96 -42.23
C ASN A 196 -0.41 5.73 -40.83
N LEU A 197 -0.14 6.80 -40.08
CA LEU A 197 0.34 6.68 -38.69
C LEU A 197 -0.68 6.00 -37.77
N VAL A 198 -1.97 6.30 -37.90
CA VAL A 198 -3.04 5.61 -37.15
C VAL A 198 -3.13 4.13 -37.54
N ALA A 199 -3.06 3.82 -38.83
CA ALA A 199 -3.08 2.44 -39.33
C ALA A 199 -1.90 1.62 -38.77
N ASP A 200 -0.75 2.27 -38.62
CA ASP A 200 0.46 1.70 -38.03
C ASP A 200 0.41 1.61 -36.49
N GLY A 201 -0.64 2.16 -35.87
CA GLY A 201 -0.99 2.00 -34.46
C GLY A 201 -0.66 3.18 -33.55
N ALA A 202 -0.26 4.33 -34.10
CA ALA A 202 -0.08 5.56 -33.32
C ALA A 202 -1.41 5.95 -32.65
N SER A 203 -1.34 6.43 -31.40
CA SER A 203 -2.52 6.75 -30.59
C SER A 203 -2.85 8.25 -30.57
N GLY A 204 -2.01 9.08 -31.19
CA GLY A 204 -2.17 10.53 -31.17
C GLY A 204 -0.98 11.29 -31.75
N PHE A 205 -1.07 12.62 -31.69
CA PHE A 205 -0.18 13.55 -32.39
C PHE A 205 0.16 14.77 -31.53
N ARG A 206 1.46 15.11 -31.51
CA ARG A 206 1.91 16.48 -31.19
C ARG A 206 1.93 17.24 -32.51
N VAL A 207 1.12 18.29 -32.64
CA VAL A 207 1.08 19.09 -33.86
C VAL A 207 2.03 20.27 -33.72
N ASP A 208 3.11 20.21 -34.49
CA ASP A 208 4.13 21.25 -34.57
C ASP A 208 3.56 22.56 -35.11
N ALA A 209 4.05 23.69 -34.58
CA ALA A 209 3.78 25.02 -35.10
C ALA A 209 2.28 25.32 -35.32
N ALA A 210 1.37 24.76 -34.50
CA ALA A 210 -0.07 24.89 -34.71
C ALA A 210 -0.56 26.35 -34.70
N LYS A 211 0.13 27.24 -33.97
CA LYS A 211 -0.06 28.70 -34.00
C LYS A 211 -0.01 29.29 -35.41
N HIS A 212 0.82 28.71 -36.27
CA HIS A 212 1.07 29.14 -37.65
C HIS A 212 0.10 28.52 -38.66
N MET A 213 -0.89 27.74 -38.20
CA MET A 213 -1.95 27.20 -39.05
C MET A 213 -3.32 27.73 -38.60
N TRP A 214 -4.25 27.82 -39.55
CA TRP A 214 -5.62 28.24 -39.24
C TRP A 214 -6.37 27.15 -38.43
N PRO A 215 -7.04 27.53 -37.32
CA PRO A 215 -7.87 26.61 -36.54
C PRO A 215 -8.91 25.84 -37.36
N ALA A 216 -9.50 26.49 -38.37
CA ALA A 216 -10.49 25.89 -39.25
C ALA A 216 -9.91 24.74 -40.09
N ASP A 217 -8.67 24.90 -40.59
CA ASP A 217 -7.98 23.89 -41.39
C ASP A 217 -7.58 22.70 -40.53
N LEU A 218 -7.03 22.97 -39.34
CA LEU A 218 -6.68 21.93 -38.36
C LEU A 218 -7.91 21.13 -37.92
N SER A 219 -8.99 21.81 -37.57
CA SER A 219 -10.25 21.17 -37.18
C SER A 219 -10.79 20.29 -38.29
N TYR A 220 -10.73 20.74 -39.55
CA TYR A 220 -11.10 19.93 -40.70
C TYR A 220 -10.22 18.69 -40.85
N ILE A 221 -8.90 18.86 -40.82
CA ILE A 221 -7.93 17.77 -40.95
C ILE A 221 -8.16 16.73 -39.86
N TYR A 222 -8.18 17.13 -38.59
CA TYR A 222 -8.35 16.21 -37.46
C TYR A 222 -9.71 15.52 -37.49
N GLY A 223 -10.76 16.18 -38.00
CA GLY A 223 -12.08 15.60 -38.18
C GLY A 223 -12.15 14.52 -39.26
N LYS A 224 -11.13 14.42 -40.13
CA LYS A 224 -11.04 13.45 -41.23
C LYS A 224 -10.03 12.32 -41.01
N VAL A 225 -9.22 12.40 -39.95
CA VAL A 225 -8.36 11.27 -39.54
C VAL A 225 -9.24 10.08 -39.11
N ASN A 226 -8.77 8.86 -39.27
CA ASN A 226 -9.48 7.65 -38.87
C ASN A 226 -9.53 7.49 -37.34
N ASP A 227 -10.51 6.73 -36.86
CA ASP A 227 -10.53 6.27 -35.47
C ASP A 227 -9.37 5.30 -35.20
N LEU A 228 -8.95 5.21 -33.94
CA LEU A 228 -7.92 4.26 -33.52
C LEU A 228 -8.42 2.81 -33.64
N ASN A 229 -7.49 1.86 -33.88
CA ASN A 229 -7.81 0.42 -34.01
C ASN A 229 -8.50 -0.18 -32.75
N GLY A 230 -8.45 0.50 -31.59
CA GLY A 230 -9.13 0.12 -30.35
C GLY A 230 -10.42 0.92 -30.05
N GLY A 231 -10.85 1.78 -30.98
CA GLY A 231 -11.94 2.74 -30.79
C GLY A 231 -11.45 4.09 -30.25
N GLY A 232 -12.23 5.14 -30.52
CA GLY A 232 -11.91 6.53 -30.12
C GLY A 232 -11.12 7.31 -31.16
N ARG A 233 -11.04 8.64 -30.97
CA ARG A 233 -10.30 9.56 -31.85
C ARG A 233 -8.85 9.68 -31.40
N PRO A 234 -7.87 9.84 -32.31
CA PRO A 234 -6.49 10.10 -31.92
C PRO A 234 -6.37 11.28 -30.96
N PHE A 235 -5.53 11.13 -29.94
CA PHE A 235 -5.23 12.22 -29.01
C PHE A 235 -4.46 13.34 -29.73
N VAL A 236 -4.90 14.58 -29.65
CA VAL A 236 -4.24 15.71 -30.30
C VAL A 236 -3.85 16.74 -29.27
N TYR A 237 -2.58 17.14 -29.27
CA TYR A 237 -2.10 18.31 -28.55
C TYR A 237 -1.24 19.20 -29.44
N GLN A 238 -1.46 20.50 -29.32
CA GLN A 238 -1.06 21.46 -30.33
C GLN A 238 -0.05 22.42 -29.74
N GLU A 239 1.04 22.66 -30.45
CA GLU A 239 1.99 23.70 -30.08
C GLU A 239 1.46 25.08 -30.42
N VAL A 240 1.03 25.80 -29.38
CA VAL A 240 0.65 27.21 -29.49
C VAL A 240 1.35 27.99 -28.40
N ILE A 241 2.41 28.70 -28.78
CA ILE A 241 3.17 29.55 -27.85
C ILE A 241 2.39 30.85 -27.64
N ASP A 242 1.65 30.92 -26.54
CA ASP A 242 0.91 32.10 -26.10
C ASP A 242 1.08 32.26 -24.58
N ILE A 243 2.14 33.00 -24.20
CA ILE A 243 2.53 33.21 -22.80
C ILE A 243 1.94 34.52 -22.27
N SER A 244 1.99 35.60 -23.06
CA SER A 244 1.61 36.95 -22.61
C SER A 244 0.15 37.31 -22.89
N GLY A 245 -0.54 36.58 -23.78
CA GLY A 245 -1.89 36.91 -24.23
C GLY A 245 -1.98 38.18 -25.08
N ASN A 246 -0.86 38.81 -25.46
CA ASN A 246 -0.83 40.10 -26.15
C ASN A 246 -0.64 39.99 -27.67
N GLU A 247 -0.43 38.78 -28.19
CA GLU A 247 -0.28 38.54 -29.62
C GLU A 247 -1.65 38.36 -30.30
N ALA A 248 -1.71 38.45 -31.63
CA ALA A 248 -2.98 38.34 -32.36
C ALA A 248 -3.53 36.90 -32.47
N VAL A 249 -2.73 35.89 -32.14
CA VAL A 249 -3.13 34.48 -32.13
C VAL A 249 -3.12 33.97 -30.69
N HIS A 250 -4.23 33.40 -30.25
CA HIS A 250 -4.44 32.96 -28.88
C HIS A 250 -4.61 31.45 -28.76
N LYS A 251 -4.08 30.87 -27.68
CA LYS A 251 -4.22 29.42 -27.39
C LYS A 251 -5.68 28.94 -27.32
N ALA A 252 -6.59 29.83 -26.90
CA ALA A 252 -8.03 29.53 -26.79
C ALA A 252 -8.70 29.21 -28.14
N GLU A 253 -8.12 29.64 -29.27
CA GLU A 253 -8.64 29.32 -30.60
C GLU A 253 -8.53 27.83 -30.96
N TYR A 254 -7.67 27.09 -30.26
CA TYR A 254 -7.28 25.72 -30.59
C TYR A 254 -7.83 24.67 -29.61
N THR A 255 -8.38 25.10 -28.47
CA THR A 255 -8.89 24.16 -27.44
C THR A 255 -10.20 23.48 -27.85
N GLY A 256 -10.86 23.92 -28.91
CA GLY A 256 -12.10 23.32 -29.39
C GLY A 256 -11.94 21.92 -29.99
N PHE A 257 -10.75 21.52 -30.43
CA PHE A 257 -10.56 20.28 -31.21
C PHE A 257 -9.23 19.59 -30.88
N GLY A 258 -8.76 19.79 -29.65
CA GLY A 258 -7.54 19.19 -29.15
C GLY A 258 -7.12 19.86 -27.85
N ARG A 259 -6.08 19.31 -27.22
CA ARG A 259 -5.37 20.00 -26.14
C ARG A 259 -4.34 20.97 -26.73
N VAL A 260 -3.82 21.85 -25.90
CA VAL A 260 -2.81 22.85 -26.27
C VAL A 260 -1.69 22.84 -25.23
N THR A 261 -0.45 23.02 -25.69
CA THR A 261 0.72 23.17 -24.83
C THR A 261 0.63 24.46 -24.01
N GLU A 262 0.57 24.37 -22.69
CA GLU A 262 0.52 25.53 -21.80
C GLU A 262 1.94 25.99 -21.45
N PHE A 263 2.58 26.78 -22.34
CA PHE A 263 3.93 27.29 -22.15
C PHE A 263 4.08 28.19 -20.91
N GLY A 264 3.00 28.87 -20.50
CA GLY A 264 2.98 29.65 -19.26
C GLY A 264 3.27 28.80 -18.02
N TYR A 265 2.94 27.51 -18.04
CA TYR A 265 3.20 26.60 -16.94
C TYR A 265 4.69 26.50 -16.61
N GLY A 266 5.52 26.21 -17.63
CA GLY A 266 6.98 26.05 -17.48
C GLY A 266 7.68 27.33 -17.05
N VAL A 267 7.26 28.48 -17.59
CA VAL A 267 7.79 29.80 -17.19
C VAL A 267 7.47 30.10 -15.73
N ASN A 268 6.21 30.00 -15.32
CA ASN A 268 5.80 30.40 -13.98
C ASN A 268 6.33 29.45 -12.89
N ILE A 269 6.36 28.13 -13.16
CA ILE A 269 6.93 27.18 -12.21
C ILE A 269 8.46 27.35 -12.09
N GLY A 270 9.13 27.67 -13.20
CA GLY A 270 10.56 27.95 -13.21
C GLY A 270 10.91 29.24 -12.47
N GLU A 271 10.12 30.31 -12.63
CA GLU A 271 10.28 31.55 -11.84
C GLU A 271 10.05 31.32 -10.34
N ALA A 272 9.08 30.50 -9.97
CA ALA A 272 8.79 30.17 -8.59
C ALA A 272 9.96 29.43 -7.91
N PHE A 273 10.43 28.32 -8.49
CA PHE A 273 11.53 27.53 -7.91
C PHE A 273 12.93 28.14 -8.09
N GLN A 274 13.11 29.13 -8.97
CA GLN A 274 14.35 29.91 -9.01
C GLN A 274 14.35 31.07 -8.01
N GLY A 275 13.27 31.22 -7.24
CA GLY A 275 13.17 32.21 -6.18
C GLY A 275 12.78 33.61 -6.64
N ASN A 276 12.38 33.79 -7.90
CA ASN A 276 11.82 35.06 -8.40
C ASN A 276 10.42 35.30 -7.81
N ASN A 277 9.71 34.23 -7.46
CA ASN A 277 8.44 34.27 -6.73
C ASN A 277 8.44 33.24 -5.58
N PRO A 278 7.95 33.58 -4.37
CA PRO A 278 7.77 32.60 -3.30
C PRO A 278 6.84 31.45 -3.72
N ILE A 279 7.28 30.19 -3.51
CA ILE A 279 6.50 29.00 -3.92
C ILE A 279 5.17 28.84 -3.14
N LYS A 280 4.93 29.59 -2.06
CA LYS A 280 3.59 29.68 -1.42
C LYS A 280 2.47 30.08 -2.38
N TYR A 281 2.77 30.84 -3.44
CA TYR A 281 1.76 31.30 -4.39
C TYR A 281 1.23 30.15 -5.26
N LEU A 282 1.91 29.00 -5.30
CA LEU A 282 1.46 27.83 -6.05
C LEU A 282 0.17 27.19 -5.51
N LYS A 283 -0.39 27.69 -4.39
CA LYS A 283 -1.64 27.21 -3.77
C LYS A 283 -2.84 27.14 -4.72
N ASN A 284 -2.87 28.01 -5.72
CA ASN A 284 -3.91 28.10 -6.75
C ASN A 284 -3.33 27.96 -8.17
N PHE A 285 -2.18 27.28 -8.33
CA PHE A 285 -1.49 27.12 -9.60
C PHE A 285 -2.40 26.46 -10.65
N GLY A 286 -2.66 27.14 -11.77
CA GLY A 286 -3.67 26.69 -12.73
C GLY A 286 -4.38 27.87 -13.41
N THR A 287 -5.68 27.74 -13.65
CA THR A 287 -6.47 28.74 -14.38
C THR A 287 -6.43 30.15 -13.76
N GLU A 288 -6.31 30.26 -12.44
CA GLU A 288 -6.17 31.57 -11.75
C GLU A 288 -4.86 32.30 -12.10
N TRP A 289 -3.87 31.60 -12.66
CA TRP A 289 -2.62 32.15 -13.16
C TRP A 289 -2.70 32.56 -14.65
N GLY A 290 -3.90 32.56 -15.24
CA GLY A 290 -4.10 32.85 -16.67
C GLY A 290 -3.85 31.65 -17.58
N PHE A 291 -3.76 30.45 -17.02
CA PHE A 291 -3.67 29.22 -17.81
C PHE A 291 -5.05 28.84 -18.37
N MET A 292 -5.07 28.05 -19.43
CA MET A 292 -6.29 27.40 -19.92
C MET A 292 -6.88 26.44 -18.87
N SER A 293 -8.07 25.89 -19.13
CA SER A 293 -8.61 24.86 -18.23
C SER A 293 -7.74 23.59 -18.24
N SER A 294 -7.71 22.88 -17.11
CA SER A 294 -6.97 21.63 -16.96
C SER A 294 -7.29 20.59 -18.04
N ASP A 295 -8.54 20.54 -18.51
CA ASP A 295 -8.99 19.60 -19.55
C ASP A 295 -8.48 19.95 -20.95
N ASP A 296 -7.95 21.15 -21.14
CA ASP A 296 -7.38 21.63 -22.40
C ASP A 296 -5.85 21.64 -22.38
N ALA A 297 -5.24 21.63 -21.19
CA ALA A 297 -3.81 21.81 -21.03
C ALA A 297 -3.02 20.50 -21.19
N LEU A 298 -1.93 20.58 -21.96
CA LEU A 298 -0.75 19.74 -21.80
C LEU A 298 0.36 20.58 -21.18
N VAL A 299 0.95 20.11 -20.09
CA VAL A 299 1.90 20.86 -19.27
C VAL A 299 3.26 20.20 -19.23
N PHE A 300 4.31 21.00 -19.08
CA PHE A 300 5.69 20.56 -18.97
C PHE A 300 6.51 21.63 -18.25
N VAL A 301 7.62 21.22 -17.63
CA VAL A 301 8.60 22.15 -17.05
C VAL A 301 9.47 22.76 -18.16
N ASP A 302 9.94 21.91 -19.06
CA ASP A 302 10.69 22.27 -20.26
C ASP A 302 10.25 21.44 -21.47
N ASN A 303 10.61 21.88 -22.67
CA ASN A 303 10.53 21.08 -23.87
C ASN A 303 11.88 21.13 -24.63
N HIS A 304 11.93 20.46 -25.77
CA HIS A 304 13.14 20.38 -26.59
C HIS A 304 13.60 21.75 -27.14
N ASP A 305 12.71 22.72 -27.36
CA ASP A 305 13.05 24.08 -27.77
C ASP A 305 13.49 24.95 -26.60
N THR A 306 12.64 25.08 -25.58
CA THR A 306 12.82 26.01 -24.46
C THR A 306 14.02 25.65 -23.60
N GLN A 307 14.43 24.38 -23.55
CA GLN A 307 15.68 24.01 -22.87
C GLN A 307 16.94 24.60 -23.53
N ARG A 308 16.84 25.04 -24.81
CA ARG A 308 17.91 25.67 -25.59
C ARG A 308 17.76 27.20 -25.65
N THR A 309 16.52 27.69 -25.80
CA THR A 309 16.26 29.12 -26.11
C THR A 309 15.33 29.84 -25.13
N GLY A 310 14.77 29.13 -24.14
CA GLY A 310 13.74 29.66 -23.23
C GLY A 310 14.22 30.68 -22.18
N GLY A 311 15.50 31.03 -22.19
CA GLY A 311 16.09 32.00 -21.25
C GLY A 311 16.17 31.46 -19.81
N SER A 312 16.45 32.36 -18.86
CA SER A 312 16.70 31.99 -17.47
C SER A 312 15.45 31.50 -16.72
N SER A 313 14.24 31.79 -17.18
CA SER A 313 13.01 31.38 -16.47
C SER A 313 12.69 29.89 -16.63
N ILE A 314 13.33 29.17 -17.56
CA ILE A 314 13.07 27.75 -17.81
C ILE A 314 14.08 26.88 -17.05
N LEU A 315 13.56 25.98 -16.21
CA LEU A 315 14.37 24.97 -15.54
C LEU A 315 14.61 23.78 -16.46
N THR A 316 15.85 23.27 -16.49
CA THR A 316 16.24 22.09 -17.28
C THR A 316 17.07 21.13 -16.44
N TYR A 317 17.48 20.00 -17.01
CA TYR A 317 18.41 19.07 -16.37
C TYR A 317 19.72 19.72 -15.88
N LYS A 318 20.12 20.85 -16.48
CA LYS A 318 21.31 21.64 -16.07
C LYS A 318 21.14 22.31 -14.71
N ASN A 319 19.90 22.42 -14.20
CA ASN A 319 19.55 22.93 -12.87
C ASN A 319 18.93 21.81 -12.02
N SER A 320 19.62 20.68 -11.90
CA SER A 320 19.06 19.39 -11.48
C SER A 320 18.18 19.41 -10.22
N LYS A 321 18.61 20.06 -9.12
CA LYS A 321 17.83 20.13 -7.87
C LYS A 321 16.47 20.83 -8.09
N LEU A 322 16.49 22.04 -8.65
CA LEU A 322 15.29 22.83 -8.89
C LEU A 322 14.40 22.19 -9.96
N TYR A 323 15.00 21.59 -10.99
CA TYR A 323 14.26 20.86 -12.02
C TYR A 323 13.48 19.67 -11.44
N LYS A 324 14.13 18.84 -10.61
CA LYS A 324 13.46 17.73 -9.92
C LYS A 324 12.30 18.22 -9.05
N MET A 325 12.46 19.35 -8.36
CA MET A 325 11.39 19.95 -7.55
C MET A 325 10.20 20.42 -8.42
N ALA A 326 10.46 21.10 -9.54
CA ALA A 326 9.41 21.53 -10.46
C ALA A 326 8.66 20.36 -11.11
N VAL A 327 9.39 19.31 -11.52
CA VAL A 327 8.79 18.08 -12.08
C VAL A 327 7.98 17.33 -11.01
N ALA A 328 8.49 17.22 -9.78
CA ALA A 328 7.75 16.61 -8.68
C ALA A 328 6.45 17.38 -8.37
N PHE A 329 6.50 18.72 -8.35
CA PHE A 329 5.29 19.53 -8.21
C PHE A 329 4.29 19.27 -9.35
N MET A 330 4.75 19.28 -10.61
CA MET A 330 3.89 18.99 -11.77
C MET A 330 3.22 17.62 -11.69
N LEU A 331 3.94 16.59 -11.23
CA LEU A 331 3.39 15.24 -11.11
C LEU A 331 2.45 15.10 -9.90
N ALA A 332 2.71 15.81 -8.80
CA ALA A 332 1.83 15.82 -7.63
C ALA A 332 0.59 16.70 -7.79
N TRP A 333 0.65 17.74 -8.62
CA TRP A 333 -0.43 18.70 -8.83
C TRP A 333 -1.44 18.18 -9.88
N PRO A 334 -2.77 18.29 -9.65
CA PRO A 334 -3.78 17.63 -10.51
C PRO A 334 -4.03 18.33 -11.87
N PHE A 335 -3.32 19.41 -12.19
CA PHE A 335 -3.58 20.22 -13.38
C PHE A 335 -2.93 19.63 -14.64
N GLY A 336 -3.71 19.54 -15.72
CA GLY A 336 -3.25 19.22 -17.07
C GLY A 336 -2.77 17.77 -17.27
N VAL A 337 -2.40 17.47 -18.53
CA VAL A 337 -1.69 16.26 -18.93
C VAL A 337 -0.18 16.52 -18.84
N PRO A 338 0.57 15.89 -17.93
CA PRO A 338 1.99 16.17 -17.77
C PRO A 338 2.84 15.45 -18.84
N ARG A 339 3.79 16.19 -19.41
CA ARG A 339 4.86 15.67 -20.26
C ARG A 339 6.22 15.93 -19.59
N ILE A 340 7.01 14.87 -19.52
CA ILE A 340 8.38 14.86 -18.99
C ILE A 340 9.34 14.85 -20.19
N MET A 341 10.35 15.72 -20.17
CA MET A 341 11.40 15.72 -21.17
C MET A 341 12.39 14.57 -20.91
N SER A 342 12.92 13.97 -21.98
CA SER A 342 14.08 13.08 -21.90
C SER A 342 15.08 13.49 -22.97
N SER A 343 16.18 14.09 -22.52
CA SER A 343 17.12 14.85 -23.34
C SER A 343 18.39 14.06 -23.67
N PHE A 344 19.15 14.57 -24.63
CA PHE A 344 20.59 14.32 -24.75
C PHE A 344 21.36 15.55 -24.28
N SER A 345 22.60 15.35 -23.84
CA SER A 345 23.44 16.45 -23.35
C SER A 345 23.92 17.31 -24.52
N PHE A 346 23.87 18.63 -24.33
CA PHE A 346 24.31 19.60 -25.35
C PHE A 346 24.97 20.82 -24.71
N ASP A 347 25.98 21.35 -25.39
CA ASP A 347 26.70 22.58 -24.99
C ASP A 347 26.41 23.77 -25.91
N ASN A 348 25.73 23.53 -27.04
CA ASN A 348 25.21 24.57 -27.95
C ASN A 348 23.82 24.18 -28.45
N ASN A 349 23.02 25.18 -28.83
CA ASN A 349 21.62 25.07 -29.21
C ASN A 349 21.39 24.25 -30.48
N ASP A 350 22.33 24.24 -31.43
CA ASP A 350 22.16 23.55 -32.72
C ASP A 350 22.57 22.08 -32.72
N VAL A 351 23.23 21.61 -31.65
CA VAL A 351 23.84 20.27 -31.62
C VAL A 351 22.76 19.19 -31.76
N GLY A 352 22.98 18.28 -32.71
CA GLY A 352 22.16 17.07 -32.88
C GLY A 352 22.41 16.02 -31.80
N PRO A 353 21.66 14.90 -31.83
CA PRO A 353 21.84 13.83 -30.85
C PRO A 353 23.22 13.17 -30.97
N PRO A 354 23.64 12.39 -29.95
CA PRO A 354 24.84 11.56 -30.03
C PRO A 354 24.85 10.72 -31.32
N GLN A 355 25.92 10.84 -32.10
CA GLN A 355 26.02 10.21 -33.42
C GLN A 355 27.41 9.63 -33.71
N ASP A 356 27.48 8.63 -34.58
CA ASP A 356 28.72 8.04 -35.07
C ASP A 356 29.39 8.90 -36.17
N GLY A 357 30.54 8.47 -36.67
CA GLY A 357 31.27 9.18 -37.74
C GLY A 357 30.53 9.29 -39.07
N ASN A 358 29.43 8.56 -39.25
CA ASN A 358 28.57 8.61 -40.43
C ASN A 358 27.28 9.42 -40.19
N GLY A 359 27.11 10.01 -39.00
CA GLY A 359 25.92 10.77 -38.62
C GLY A 359 24.71 9.92 -38.22
N ASN A 360 24.90 8.62 -37.97
CA ASN A 360 23.85 7.74 -37.44
C ASN A 360 23.72 7.93 -35.93
N ILE A 361 22.49 7.88 -35.41
CA ILE A 361 22.23 8.07 -33.98
C ILE A 361 22.81 6.89 -33.17
N VAL A 362 23.61 7.22 -32.16
CA VAL A 362 24.15 6.27 -31.19
C VAL A 362 23.07 5.97 -30.14
N SER A 363 22.71 4.70 -29.99
CA SER A 363 21.70 4.26 -29.01
C SER A 363 22.07 4.66 -27.57
N PRO A 364 21.09 4.99 -26.72
CA PRO A 364 21.28 5.10 -25.29
C PRO A 364 21.74 3.77 -24.67
N GLY A 365 22.91 3.78 -24.03
CA GLY A 365 23.34 2.66 -23.19
C GLY A 365 22.72 2.77 -21.79
N ILE A 366 22.42 1.63 -21.16
CA ILE A 366 21.90 1.58 -19.78
C ILE A 366 22.99 1.08 -18.84
N ASN A 367 23.35 1.91 -17.86
CA ASN A 367 24.36 1.61 -16.86
C ASN A 367 23.81 0.71 -15.76
N SER A 368 24.68 0.12 -14.94
CA SER A 368 24.30 -0.78 -13.84
C SER A 368 23.46 -0.12 -12.74
N ASP A 369 23.55 1.21 -12.62
CA ASP A 369 22.76 2.03 -11.70
C ASP A 369 21.45 2.55 -12.32
N ASN A 370 21.05 2.01 -13.48
CA ASN A 370 19.90 2.40 -14.30
C ASN A 370 19.96 3.79 -14.95
N THR A 371 21.07 4.52 -14.84
CA THR A 371 21.29 5.76 -15.61
C THR A 371 21.62 5.46 -17.07
N CYS A 372 21.62 6.49 -17.92
CA CYS A 372 22.01 6.36 -19.31
C CYS A 372 23.48 6.72 -19.56
N SER A 373 24.06 6.16 -20.60
CA SER A 373 25.37 6.51 -21.16
C SER A 373 25.25 7.05 -22.59
N ASN A 374 26.37 7.21 -23.29
CA ASN A 374 26.45 7.72 -24.66
C ASN A 374 25.90 9.15 -24.85
N GLY A 375 25.96 9.99 -23.82
CA GLY A 375 25.52 11.39 -23.89
C GLY A 375 24.01 11.60 -23.72
N TRP A 376 23.25 10.57 -23.34
CA TRP A 376 21.83 10.68 -23.03
C TRP A 376 21.59 11.02 -21.55
N VAL A 377 20.75 12.02 -21.29
CA VAL A 377 20.47 12.52 -19.93
C VAL A 377 19.46 11.63 -19.20
N CYS A 378 18.41 11.19 -19.92
CA CYS A 378 17.38 10.28 -19.42
C CYS A 378 16.74 10.72 -18.09
N GLU A 379 16.21 11.94 -18.03
CA GLU A 379 15.52 12.49 -16.86
C GLU A 379 14.40 11.57 -16.38
N HIS A 380 13.70 10.89 -17.29
CA HIS A 380 12.66 9.91 -16.96
C HIS A 380 13.16 8.71 -16.15
N ARG A 381 14.47 8.43 -16.14
CA ARG A 381 15.13 7.39 -15.34
C ARG A 381 15.64 7.89 -13.99
N TRP A 382 15.58 9.18 -13.70
CA TRP A 382 15.94 9.70 -12.39
C TRP A 382 14.92 9.21 -11.36
N ARG A 383 15.39 8.69 -10.21
CA ARG A 383 14.54 8.10 -9.17
C ARG A 383 13.40 9.01 -8.77
N GLN A 384 13.73 10.28 -8.54
CA GLN A 384 12.81 11.32 -8.16
C GLN A 384 11.69 11.49 -9.20
N ILE A 385 11.97 11.30 -10.50
CA ILE A 385 10.99 11.49 -11.57
C ILE A 385 10.14 10.25 -11.77
N TYR A 386 10.73 9.05 -11.95
CA TYR A 386 9.91 7.85 -12.16
C TYR A 386 9.07 7.49 -10.93
N ASN A 387 9.56 7.75 -9.71
CA ASN A 387 8.76 7.52 -8.51
C ASN A 387 7.64 8.55 -8.38
N MET A 388 7.81 9.77 -8.87
CA MET A 388 6.73 10.76 -8.90
C MET A 388 5.66 10.44 -9.96
N VAL A 389 6.00 9.69 -11.03
CA VAL A 389 5.00 9.08 -11.91
C VAL A 389 4.17 8.04 -11.15
N ALA A 390 4.83 7.16 -10.37
CA ALA A 390 4.12 6.21 -9.52
C ALA A 390 3.28 6.90 -8.42
N PHE A 391 3.76 8.01 -7.85
CA PHE A 391 2.98 8.85 -6.94
C PHE A 391 1.73 9.37 -7.63
N ARG A 392 1.85 9.97 -8.82
CA ARG A 392 0.72 10.49 -9.60
C ARG A 392 -0.32 9.40 -9.86
N ASN A 393 0.12 8.21 -10.24
CA ASN A 393 -0.75 7.04 -10.43
C ASN A 393 -1.47 6.64 -9.13
N GLY A 394 -0.76 6.62 -8.00
CA GLY A 394 -1.31 6.22 -6.70
C GLY A 394 -2.30 7.24 -6.10
N VAL A 395 -2.22 8.50 -6.52
CA VAL A 395 -3.11 9.58 -6.04
C VAL A 395 -4.15 10.02 -7.08
N ASP A 396 -4.27 9.29 -8.18
CA ASP A 396 -5.20 9.61 -9.25
C ASP A 396 -6.65 9.75 -8.73
N GLY A 397 -7.41 10.66 -9.33
CA GLY A 397 -8.79 10.97 -8.93
C GLY A 397 -8.96 11.72 -7.59
N THR A 398 -7.88 12.07 -6.88
CA THR A 398 -7.96 12.81 -5.60
C THR A 398 -7.76 14.32 -5.78
N ASN A 399 -8.35 15.12 -4.89
CA ASN A 399 -8.13 16.57 -4.84
C ASN A 399 -6.94 16.93 -3.95
N VAL A 400 -6.38 18.13 -4.17
CA VAL A 400 -5.44 18.74 -3.23
C VAL A 400 -6.15 19.03 -1.91
N ALA A 401 -5.53 18.66 -0.80
CA ALA A 401 -6.02 18.91 0.55
C ALA A 401 -4.84 19.19 1.49
N ASN A 402 -5.12 19.65 2.71
CA ASN A 402 -4.09 19.91 3.74
C ASN A 402 -2.92 20.78 3.26
N TRP A 403 -3.22 21.82 2.47
CA TRP A 403 -2.21 22.79 2.06
C TRP A 403 -1.63 23.48 3.29
N TRP A 404 -0.30 23.53 3.36
CA TRP A 404 0.45 24.30 4.34
C TRP A 404 1.57 25.05 3.62
N ASP A 405 1.88 26.25 4.09
CA ASP A 405 3.04 27.01 3.67
C ASP A 405 3.60 27.82 4.84
N ASN A 406 4.89 28.15 4.79
CA ASN A 406 5.55 28.99 5.79
C ASN A 406 5.41 30.50 5.51
N GLY A 407 4.53 30.90 4.58
CA GLY A 407 4.45 32.27 4.10
C GLY A 407 5.53 32.67 3.09
N ASN A 408 6.43 31.76 2.70
CA ASN A 408 7.55 32.02 1.78
C ASN A 408 7.84 30.82 0.85
N LYS A 409 8.96 30.10 1.06
CA LYS A 409 9.51 29.08 0.16
C LYS A 409 9.47 27.65 0.71
N GLN A 410 8.62 27.38 1.69
CA GLN A 410 8.30 26.04 2.14
C GLN A 410 6.80 25.81 1.98
N ILE A 411 6.44 24.71 1.31
CA ILE A 411 5.05 24.31 1.10
C ILE A 411 4.89 22.81 1.33
N SER A 412 3.68 22.39 1.65
CA SER A 412 3.28 20.99 1.59
C SER A 412 1.81 20.87 1.28
N PHE A 413 1.40 19.74 0.72
CA PHE A 413 0.00 19.40 0.55
C PHE A 413 -0.16 17.89 0.43
N SER A 414 -1.40 17.46 0.61
CA SER A 414 -1.83 16.08 0.37
C SER A 414 -2.68 15.99 -0.88
N ARG A 415 -2.75 14.79 -1.44
CA ARG A 415 -3.66 14.38 -2.51
C ARG A 415 -4.64 13.37 -1.92
N GLY A 416 -5.77 13.90 -1.42
CA GLY A 416 -6.72 13.17 -0.58
C GLY A 416 -6.04 12.48 0.60
N GLY A 417 -6.46 11.25 0.90
CA GLY A 417 -5.78 10.37 1.86
C GLY A 417 -4.78 9.39 1.23
N ASN A 418 -4.35 9.65 -0.02
CA ASN A 418 -3.56 8.72 -0.81
C ASN A 418 -2.09 9.12 -0.94
N GLY A 419 -1.74 10.41 -0.86
CA GLY A 419 -0.36 10.87 -0.90
C GLY A 419 -0.14 12.22 -0.24
N PHE A 420 1.10 12.48 0.15
CA PHE A 420 1.57 13.71 0.78
C PHE A 420 2.93 14.10 0.19
N ILE A 421 3.14 15.39 -0.02
CA ILE A 421 4.38 15.95 -0.55
C ILE A 421 4.73 17.26 0.15
N ALA A 422 6.03 17.48 0.38
CA ALA A 422 6.57 18.70 0.96
C ALA A 422 7.76 19.20 0.14
N PHE A 423 7.94 20.52 0.08
CA PHE A 423 9.00 21.20 -0.64
C PHE A 423 9.70 22.22 0.26
N ASN A 424 11.03 22.32 0.12
CA ASN A 424 11.85 23.33 0.75
C ASN A 424 12.79 23.95 -0.29
N ASP A 425 12.44 25.17 -0.74
CA ASP A 425 13.27 26.05 -1.57
C ASP A 425 13.80 27.25 -0.76
N ASP A 426 13.69 27.19 0.56
CA ASP A 426 14.15 28.24 1.47
C ASP A 426 15.62 28.02 1.89
N SER A 427 16.25 29.04 2.44
CA SER A 427 17.61 28.92 2.99
C SER A 427 17.65 28.20 4.34
N GLY A 428 16.50 28.10 5.02
CA GLY A 428 16.33 27.38 6.28
C GLY A 428 15.76 25.97 6.09
N ASP A 429 15.96 25.12 7.09
CA ASP A 429 15.40 23.76 7.10
C ASP A 429 13.88 23.77 7.31
N LEU A 430 13.18 22.82 6.69
CA LEU A 430 11.78 22.52 7.01
C LEU A 430 11.79 21.44 8.09
N LYS A 431 11.31 21.78 9.30
CA LYS A 431 11.19 20.88 10.46
C LYS A 431 9.84 21.11 11.14
N GLN A 432 8.80 20.44 10.67
CA GLN A 432 7.42 20.72 11.07
C GLN A 432 6.59 19.45 11.23
N THR A 433 5.66 19.45 12.18
CA THR A 433 4.61 18.43 12.25
C THR A 433 3.44 18.87 11.39
N LEU A 434 3.16 18.13 10.31
CA LEU A 434 2.20 18.50 9.27
C LEU A 434 1.10 17.45 9.15
N GLN A 435 -0.11 17.90 8.83
CA GLN A 435 -1.25 17.01 8.56
C GLN A 435 -1.08 16.43 7.16
N THR A 436 -0.84 15.12 7.09
CA THR A 436 -0.56 14.43 5.82
C THR A 436 -1.82 13.94 5.12
N GLY A 437 -2.94 13.78 5.84
CA GLY A 437 -4.15 13.11 5.36
C GLY A 437 -4.01 11.60 5.19
N LEU A 438 -2.81 11.04 5.33
CA LEU A 438 -2.55 9.60 5.21
C LEU A 438 -2.98 8.85 6.48
N SER A 439 -3.27 7.55 6.31
CA SER A 439 -3.51 6.65 7.45
C SER A 439 -2.24 6.42 8.28
N GLU A 440 -2.41 6.10 9.57
CA GLU A 440 -1.31 5.74 10.46
C GLU A 440 -0.37 4.68 9.86
N GLY A 441 0.94 4.88 9.99
CA GLY A 441 1.96 3.89 9.61
C GLY A 441 3.28 4.52 9.20
N THR A 442 4.23 3.66 8.78
CA THR A 442 5.52 4.10 8.27
C THR A 442 5.53 4.04 6.75
N TYR A 443 5.96 5.13 6.12
CA TYR A 443 6.01 5.30 4.67
C TYR A 443 7.45 5.57 4.23
N CYS A 444 7.86 5.02 3.09
CA CYS A 444 9.15 5.34 2.50
C CYS A 444 9.08 6.62 1.67
N ASP A 445 10.00 7.55 1.89
CA ASP A 445 10.17 8.70 1.02
C ASP A 445 10.74 8.26 -0.34
N ILE A 446 9.95 8.49 -1.38
CA ILE A 446 10.25 8.01 -2.73
C ILE A 446 11.23 8.91 -3.49
N ILE A 447 11.58 10.06 -2.92
CA ILE A 447 12.59 10.97 -3.46
C ILE A 447 13.98 10.49 -3.04
N SER A 448 14.21 10.36 -1.73
CA SER A 448 15.50 9.93 -1.20
C SER A 448 15.78 8.43 -1.41
N GLY A 449 14.75 7.60 -1.61
CA GLY A 449 14.93 6.18 -1.88
C GLY A 449 13.69 5.46 -2.42
N ASP A 450 13.60 4.17 -2.13
CA ASP A 450 12.56 3.25 -2.59
C ASP A 450 12.10 2.36 -1.43
N LYS A 451 10.90 1.79 -1.56
CA LYS A 451 10.43 0.71 -0.68
C LYS A 451 11.01 -0.62 -1.16
N SER A 452 11.69 -1.34 -0.27
CA SER A 452 12.17 -2.70 -0.50
C SER A 452 11.61 -3.63 0.57
N GLY A 453 10.54 -4.37 0.23
CA GLY A 453 9.84 -5.22 1.19
C GLY A 453 9.28 -4.43 2.39
N SER A 454 9.83 -4.70 3.57
CA SER A 454 9.49 -4.06 4.86
C SER A 454 10.45 -2.93 5.28
N SER A 455 11.34 -2.46 4.39
CA SER A 455 12.27 -1.37 4.66
C SER A 455 12.26 -0.28 3.59
N CYS A 456 12.86 0.87 3.92
CA CYS A 456 13.07 2.01 3.03
C CYS A 456 14.57 2.16 2.78
N SER A 457 14.99 2.32 1.52
CA SER A 457 16.40 2.58 1.20
C SER A 457 16.81 4.04 1.45
N GLY A 458 15.84 4.95 1.52
CA GLY A 458 16.00 6.36 1.88
C GLY A 458 15.34 6.69 3.21
N LYS A 459 14.86 7.93 3.35
CA LYS A 459 14.12 8.37 4.53
C LYS A 459 12.81 7.58 4.70
N SER A 460 12.33 7.54 5.92
CA SER A 460 10.98 7.08 6.24
C SER A 460 10.22 8.14 7.04
N VAL A 461 8.90 8.19 6.86
CA VAL A 461 8.01 9.10 7.56
C VAL A 461 7.00 8.28 8.36
N LYS A 462 6.91 8.53 9.65
CA LYS A 462 5.92 7.93 10.54
C LYS A 462 4.71 8.85 10.65
N VAL A 463 3.58 8.39 10.12
CA VAL A 463 2.28 9.05 10.21
C VAL A 463 1.54 8.51 11.44
N GLY A 464 1.04 9.40 12.30
CA GLY A 464 0.25 9.06 13.49
C GLY A 464 -1.20 8.71 13.18
N SER A 465 -1.94 8.25 14.19
CA SER A 465 -3.37 7.92 14.10
C SER A 465 -4.29 9.10 13.77
N ASP A 466 -3.80 10.33 13.99
CA ASP A 466 -4.44 11.58 13.65
C ASP A 466 -4.06 12.11 12.24
N GLY A 467 -3.25 11.35 11.49
CA GLY A 467 -2.76 11.73 10.16
C GLY A 467 -1.60 12.73 10.17
N ASN A 468 -1.11 13.16 11.35
CA ASN A 468 0.03 14.06 11.44
C ASN A 468 1.36 13.29 11.33
N ALA A 469 2.38 13.93 10.76
CA ALA A 469 3.74 13.39 10.72
C ALA A 469 4.78 14.52 10.91
N TYR A 470 5.90 14.21 11.56
CA TYR A 470 7.06 15.11 11.58
C TYR A 470 7.79 15.01 10.25
N ILE A 471 7.89 16.14 9.55
CA ILE A 471 8.52 16.29 8.26
C ILE A 471 9.81 17.07 8.45
N GLU A 472 10.92 16.45 8.04
CA GLU A 472 12.25 17.05 8.03
C GLU A 472 12.84 17.02 6.62
N LEU A 473 13.15 18.21 6.11
CA LEU A 473 13.74 18.42 4.79
C LEU A 473 14.73 19.60 4.88
N LEU A 474 16.02 19.26 4.98
CA LEU A 474 17.09 20.23 5.20
C LEU A 474 17.39 20.99 3.90
N SER A 475 17.73 22.26 4.03
CA SER A 475 18.11 23.11 2.88
C SER A 475 19.33 22.56 2.12
N SER A 476 20.20 21.83 2.82
CA SER A 476 21.44 21.22 2.31
C SER A 476 21.27 19.88 1.60
N GLU A 477 20.07 19.30 1.55
CA GLU A 477 19.84 18.01 0.88
C GLU A 477 19.97 18.11 -0.64
N ASP A 478 20.31 16.98 -1.29
CA ASP A 478 20.41 16.85 -2.74
C ASP A 478 19.09 17.17 -3.46
N ASP A 479 17.97 16.97 -2.76
CA ASP A 479 16.60 17.21 -3.22
C ASP A 479 15.85 18.08 -2.20
N GLY A 480 15.23 19.16 -2.68
CA GLY A 480 14.37 20.02 -1.86
C GLY A 480 12.92 19.54 -1.82
N VAL A 481 12.69 18.22 -1.91
CA VAL A 481 11.35 17.61 -1.93
C VAL A 481 11.32 16.29 -1.17
N LEU A 482 10.20 16.00 -0.50
CA LEU A 482 9.88 14.71 0.14
C LEU A 482 8.49 14.28 -0.30
N ALA A 483 8.30 13.02 -0.70
CA ALA A 483 7.00 12.51 -1.14
C ALA A 483 6.72 11.08 -0.62
N ILE A 484 5.51 10.87 -0.10
CA ILE A 484 5.04 9.58 0.41
C ILE A 484 3.61 9.30 -0.06
N TYR A 485 3.27 8.05 -0.35
CA TYR A 485 1.91 7.65 -0.76
C TYR A 485 1.57 6.23 -0.32
N THR A 486 0.30 5.84 -0.41
CA THR A 486 -0.21 4.56 0.11
C THR A 486 0.50 3.32 -0.45
N GLY A 487 1.00 3.36 -1.69
CA GLY A 487 1.75 2.25 -2.30
C GLY A 487 3.10 1.96 -1.63
N VAL A 488 3.67 2.95 -0.92
CA VAL A 488 4.96 2.84 -0.23
C VAL A 488 4.85 2.79 1.29
N LYS A 489 3.64 2.55 1.81
CA LYS A 489 3.42 2.19 3.21
C LYS A 489 4.06 0.84 3.50
N LEU A 490 4.89 0.73 4.54
CA LEU A 490 5.47 -0.54 4.97
C LEU A 490 4.38 -1.48 5.49
N VAL A 491 4.40 -2.72 4.98
CA VAL A 491 3.54 -3.80 5.47
C VAL A 491 4.46 -4.88 6.03
N TYR A 492 4.49 -5.01 7.35
CA TYR A 492 5.32 -6.00 8.01
C TYR A 492 4.77 -7.41 7.75
N ALA A 493 5.51 -8.23 7.01
CA ALA A 493 5.03 -9.47 6.38
C ALA A 493 4.50 -10.53 7.38
N HIS A 494 4.94 -10.46 8.64
CA HIS A 494 4.62 -11.40 9.70
C HIS A 494 3.30 -11.13 10.46
N LYS A 495 2.56 -10.06 10.10
CA LYS A 495 1.29 -9.70 10.77
C LYS A 495 0.05 -10.38 10.18
N ASN A 496 0.19 -11.09 9.06
CA ASN A 496 -0.93 -11.75 8.39
C ASN A 496 -1.19 -13.12 9.04
N PRO A 497 -2.39 -13.37 9.62
CA PRO A 497 -2.71 -14.66 10.25
C PRO A 497 -2.87 -15.83 9.25
N ASN A 498 -2.93 -15.57 7.94
CA ASN A 498 -3.08 -16.61 6.91
C ASN A 498 -4.36 -17.46 7.06
N VAL A 499 -5.42 -16.88 7.64
CA VAL A 499 -6.72 -17.52 7.85
C VAL A 499 -7.70 -17.22 6.71
N TRP A 500 -8.73 -18.05 6.57
CA TRP A 500 -9.81 -17.85 5.61
C TRP A 500 -10.65 -16.61 5.95
N SER A 501 -11.14 -15.92 4.92
CA SER A 501 -11.86 -14.65 5.06
C SER A 501 -13.18 -14.77 5.84
N ASN A 502 -13.82 -15.94 5.81
CA ASN A 502 -15.07 -16.23 6.50
C ASN A 502 -14.91 -16.77 7.93
N ARG A 503 -13.68 -16.88 8.45
CA ARG A 503 -13.41 -17.40 9.80
C ARG A 503 -12.64 -16.38 10.63
N SER A 504 -12.80 -16.47 11.94
CA SER A 504 -12.08 -15.63 12.90
C SER A 504 -11.85 -16.39 14.20
N ALA A 505 -11.12 -15.74 15.11
CA ALA A 505 -10.73 -16.26 16.41
C ALA A 505 -9.74 -17.44 16.40
N ILE A 506 -8.79 -17.34 17.32
CA ILE A 506 -7.89 -18.42 17.72
C ILE A 506 -8.53 -19.10 18.93
N VAL A 507 -8.54 -20.43 18.98
CA VAL A 507 -8.73 -21.15 20.24
C VAL A 507 -7.38 -21.64 20.75
N HIS A 508 -7.06 -21.44 22.02
CA HIS A 508 -5.88 -22.02 22.65
C HIS A 508 -6.26 -23.29 23.39
N LEU A 509 -5.99 -24.45 22.79
CA LEU A 509 -6.24 -25.77 23.38
C LEU A 509 -5.04 -26.17 24.25
N PHE A 510 -4.99 -25.61 25.46
CA PHE A 510 -3.83 -25.69 26.35
C PHE A 510 -3.67 -27.10 26.95
N GLU A 511 -2.48 -27.70 26.77
CA GLU A 511 -2.11 -29.07 27.20
C GLU A 511 -2.85 -30.23 26.51
N TRP A 512 -3.65 -29.98 25.45
CA TRP A 512 -4.36 -31.08 24.79
C TRP A 512 -3.39 -32.03 24.07
N LYS A 513 -3.82 -33.29 23.86
CA LYS A 513 -3.11 -34.22 22.99
C LYS A 513 -3.27 -33.82 21.53
N PHE A 514 -2.26 -34.11 20.71
CA PHE A 514 -2.32 -33.81 19.28
C PHE A 514 -3.47 -34.54 18.58
N GLU A 515 -3.74 -35.79 18.94
CA GLU A 515 -4.86 -36.56 18.36
C GLU A 515 -6.23 -35.96 18.72
N ASP A 516 -6.41 -35.51 19.96
CA ASP A 516 -7.65 -34.88 20.41
C ASP A 516 -7.85 -33.52 19.72
N ILE A 517 -6.78 -32.73 19.54
CA ILE A 517 -6.83 -31.48 18.77
C ILE A 517 -7.23 -31.74 17.31
N ALA A 518 -6.69 -32.80 16.70
CA ALA A 518 -7.05 -33.16 15.33
C ALA A 518 -8.54 -33.47 15.19
N LEU A 519 -9.09 -34.24 16.14
CA LEU A 519 -10.53 -34.53 16.21
C LEU A 519 -11.36 -33.28 16.48
N GLU A 520 -10.88 -32.38 17.33
CA GLU A 520 -11.56 -31.14 17.68
C GLU A 520 -11.64 -30.18 16.47
N CYS A 521 -10.57 -30.08 15.69
CA CYS A 521 -10.57 -29.37 14.40
C CYS A 521 -11.64 -29.89 13.43
N GLU A 522 -11.79 -31.23 13.36
CA GLU A 522 -12.69 -31.89 12.42
C GLU A 522 -14.16 -31.89 12.85
N ARG A 523 -14.42 -32.03 14.16
CA ARG A 523 -15.75 -32.27 14.71
C ARG A 523 -16.40 -31.02 15.29
N PHE A 524 -15.63 -29.96 15.53
CA PHE A 524 -16.15 -28.81 16.26
C PHE A 524 -15.65 -27.46 15.72
N LEU A 525 -14.35 -27.22 15.69
CA LEU A 525 -13.80 -25.88 15.42
C LEU A 525 -14.17 -25.36 14.03
N ALA A 526 -14.05 -26.23 13.01
CA ALA A 526 -14.36 -25.85 11.64
C ALA A 526 -15.84 -25.48 11.45
N ASP A 527 -16.74 -26.26 12.03
CA ASP A 527 -18.20 -26.09 11.92
C ASP A 527 -18.69 -24.88 12.72
N HIS A 528 -17.93 -24.47 13.74
CA HIS A 528 -18.20 -23.28 14.55
C HIS A 528 -17.44 -22.02 14.08
N GLY A 529 -16.71 -22.12 12.96
CA GLY A 529 -16.11 -20.97 12.29
C GLY A 529 -14.84 -20.42 12.96
N PHE A 530 -14.18 -21.21 13.81
CA PHE A 530 -12.85 -20.88 14.34
C PHE A 530 -11.82 -20.86 13.21
N ALA A 531 -10.96 -19.84 13.21
CA ALA A 531 -9.96 -19.66 12.17
C ALA A 531 -8.67 -20.45 12.42
N ALA A 532 -8.30 -20.62 13.69
CA ALA A 532 -7.05 -21.24 14.07
C ALA A 532 -7.10 -21.88 15.46
N VAL A 533 -6.16 -22.80 15.68
CA VAL A 533 -5.84 -23.38 16.99
C VAL A 533 -4.40 -23.02 17.38
N GLN A 534 -4.23 -22.45 18.57
CA GLN A 534 -2.94 -22.35 19.26
C GLN A 534 -2.74 -23.63 20.08
N VAL A 535 -1.56 -24.25 19.97
CA VAL A 535 -1.15 -25.41 20.77
C VAL A 535 0.00 -25.05 21.71
N SER A 536 0.09 -25.72 22.86
CA SER A 536 1.21 -25.62 23.81
C SER A 536 2.56 -25.94 23.16
N PRO A 537 3.70 -25.58 23.80
CA PRO A 537 5.02 -25.89 23.27
C PRO A 537 5.19 -27.35 22.88
N VAL A 538 5.73 -27.57 21.68
CA VAL A 538 5.83 -28.89 21.03
C VAL A 538 7.24 -29.47 21.07
N ASN A 539 8.23 -28.67 21.45
CA ASN A 539 9.59 -29.12 21.68
C ASN A 539 9.66 -29.99 22.95
N GLU A 540 10.68 -30.83 23.00
CA GLU A 540 10.97 -31.68 24.15
C GLU A 540 11.27 -30.80 25.37
N ASN A 541 10.62 -31.14 26.46
CA ASN A 541 10.70 -30.40 27.70
C ASN A 541 11.16 -31.31 28.84
N LEU A 542 11.69 -30.69 29.89
CA LEU A 542 12.12 -31.36 31.11
C LEU A 542 10.94 -32.10 31.77
N VAL A 543 11.17 -33.31 32.25
CA VAL A 543 10.20 -34.07 33.06
C VAL A 543 10.41 -33.69 34.52
N VAL A 544 9.45 -32.98 35.12
CA VAL A 544 9.53 -32.52 36.51
C VAL A 544 8.47 -33.22 37.35
N MET A 545 8.89 -33.82 38.47
CA MET A 545 7.96 -34.35 39.48
C MET A 545 8.01 -33.44 40.71
N SER A 546 6.89 -32.77 41.02
CA SER A 546 6.74 -31.88 42.18
C SER A 546 5.50 -32.30 42.95
N ASP A 547 5.61 -32.49 44.26
CA ASP A 547 4.49 -32.85 45.15
C ASP A 547 3.63 -34.04 44.65
N GLY A 548 4.26 -35.02 43.99
CA GLY A 548 3.61 -36.24 43.50
C GLY A 548 2.91 -36.13 42.14
N TYR A 549 3.02 -34.99 41.43
CA TYR A 549 2.48 -34.81 40.08
C TYR A 549 3.44 -34.03 39.18
N ARG A 550 3.13 -33.99 37.87
CA ARG A 550 3.88 -33.16 36.91
C ARG A 550 3.22 -31.78 36.75
N PRO A 551 3.93 -30.67 37.00
CA PRO A 551 3.34 -29.34 36.88
C PRO A 551 3.07 -28.99 35.41
N TRP A 552 2.25 -27.98 35.13
CA TRP A 552 2.02 -27.52 33.75
C TRP A 552 3.24 -26.80 33.17
N TRP A 553 3.91 -25.98 34.00
CA TRP A 553 5.00 -25.08 33.57
C TRP A 553 6.24 -25.82 33.08
N GLU A 554 6.36 -27.13 33.34
CA GLU A 554 7.45 -27.93 32.79
C GLU A 554 7.50 -27.87 31.25
N ARG A 555 6.37 -27.60 30.57
CA ARG A 555 6.32 -27.44 29.10
C ARG A 555 7.15 -26.28 28.59
N TYR A 556 7.36 -25.28 29.44
CA TYR A 556 8.13 -24.08 29.14
C TYR A 556 9.59 -24.20 29.62
N GLN A 557 10.07 -25.43 29.87
CA GLN A 557 11.47 -25.74 30.15
C GLN A 557 12.08 -26.63 29.06
N PRO A 558 12.48 -26.05 27.90
CA PRO A 558 13.07 -26.80 26.81
C PRO A 558 14.36 -27.50 27.22
N ILE A 559 14.55 -28.72 26.74
CA ILE A 559 15.81 -29.47 26.88
C ILE A 559 16.36 -29.91 25.52
N SER A 560 15.49 -29.97 24.49
CA SER A 560 15.88 -30.10 23.09
C SER A 560 14.78 -29.53 22.17
N TYR A 561 15.06 -29.45 20.87
CA TYR A 561 14.06 -29.10 19.85
C TYR A 561 13.43 -30.33 19.17
N ASN A 562 13.53 -31.52 19.77
CA ASN A 562 12.79 -32.69 19.33
C ASN A 562 11.28 -32.47 19.52
N ILE A 563 10.46 -32.84 18.54
CA ILE A 563 9.01 -32.69 18.65
C ILE A 563 8.43 -33.93 19.35
N THR A 564 8.50 -33.98 20.68
CA THR A 564 7.90 -35.04 21.51
C THR A 564 7.66 -34.53 22.91
N THR A 565 6.40 -34.53 23.33
CA THR A 565 5.94 -33.94 24.59
C THR A 565 4.88 -34.84 25.24
N ARG A 566 4.32 -34.42 26.39
CA ARG A 566 3.15 -35.08 26.98
C ARG A 566 1.93 -35.13 26.05
N SER A 567 1.86 -34.25 25.04
CA SER A 567 0.76 -34.20 24.06
C SER A 567 0.88 -35.23 22.94
N GLY A 568 2.07 -35.82 22.74
CA GLY A 568 2.35 -36.77 21.66
C GLY A 568 3.71 -36.55 20.99
N ASN A 569 3.98 -37.35 19.96
CA ASN A 569 5.22 -37.32 19.18
C ASN A 569 5.09 -36.54 17.85
N LYS A 570 6.20 -36.42 17.11
CA LYS A 570 6.28 -35.69 15.83
C LYS A 570 5.30 -36.20 14.76
N ALA A 571 5.06 -37.51 14.70
CA ALA A 571 4.14 -38.09 13.72
C ALA A 571 2.70 -37.70 14.03
N GLN A 572 2.28 -37.79 15.30
CA GLN A 572 0.96 -37.34 15.76
C GLN A 572 0.78 -35.83 15.58
N PHE A 573 1.82 -35.03 15.86
CA PHE A 573 1.79 -33.59 15.62
C PHE A 573 1.57 -33.27 14.13
N LYS A 574 2.33 -33.91 13.23
CA LYS A 574 2.19 -33.71 11.78
C LYS A 574 0.81 -34.14 11.27
N ASP A 575 0.26 -35.24 11.81
CA ASP A 575 -1.11 -35.67 11.49
C ASP A 575 -2.16 -34.63 11.91
N MET A 576 -2.04 -34.09 13.12
CA MET A 576 -2.90 -33.04 13.64
C MET A 576 -2.87 -31.79 12.76
N VAL A 577 -1.67 -31.30 12.42
CA VAL A 577 -1.51 -30.10 11.58
C VAL A 577 -2.16 -30.30 10.21
N ARG A 578 -1.94 -31.47 9.59
CA ARG A 578 -2.56 -31.83 8.31
C ARG A 578 -4.09 -31.81 8.41
N ARG A 579 -4.67 -32.46 9.42
CA ARG A 579 -6.14 -32.59 9.57
C ARG A 579 -6.80 -31.25 9.89
N CYS A 580 -6.20 -30.42 10.75
CA CYS A 580 -6.70 -29.07 11.00
C CYS A 580 -6.66 -28.20 9.73
N ASN A 581 -5.54 -28.19 8.99
CA ASN A 581 -5.43 -27.42 7.76
C ASN A 581 -6.45 -27.87 6.69
N GLN A 582 -6.69 -29.19 6.55
CA GLN A 582 -7.71 -29.74 5.64
C GLN A 582 -9.13 -29.24 5.95
N LYS A 583 -9.41 -28.92 7.21
CA LYS A 583 -10.70 -28.41 7.67
C LYS A 583 -10.78 -26.89 7.67
N GLY A 584 -9.76 -26.19 7.22
CA GLY A 584 -9.73 -24.73 7.21
C GLY A 584 -9.40 -24.11 8.57
N VAL A 585 -8.73 -24.84 9.45
CA VAL A 585 -8.28 -24.37 10.78
C VAL A 585 -6.76 -24.31 10.78
N ARG A 586 -6.17 -23.11 10.86
CA ARG A 586 -4.72 -22.94 10.90
C ARG A 586 -4.16 -23.39 12.25
N VAL A 587 -2.94 -23.93 12.25
CA VAL A 587 -2.24 -24.26 13.51
C VAL A 587 -1.18 -23.21 13.80
N TYR A 588 -1.23 -22.65 15.01
CA TYR A 588 -0.18 -21.83 15.58
C TYR A 588 0.46 -22.55 16.76
N VAL A 589 1.78 -22.51 16.82
CA VAL A 589 2.54 -23.19 17.88
C VAL A 589 3.06 -22.16 18.87
N ASP A 590 2.85 -22.41 20.15
CA ASP A 590 3.54 -21.69 21.21
C ASP A 590 5.02 -22.13 21.23
N VAL A 591 5.96 -21.20 21.08
CA VAL A 591 7.39 -21.51 20.97
C VAL A 591 8.19 -20.74 22.01
N VAL A 592 9.12 -21.44 22.64
CA VAL A 592 10.08 -20.90 23.59
C VAL A 592 11.41 -20.73 22.86
N LEU A 593 11.82 -19.47 22.64
CA LEU A 593 13.07 -19.13 21.95
C LEU A 593 14.07 -18.40 22.87
N ASN A 594 13.61 -17.95 24.04
CA ASN A 594 14.39 -17.17 24.98
C ASN A 594 15.41 -18.02 25.76
N HIS A 595 14.97 -19.16 26.28
CA HIS A 595 15.72 -19.91 27.29
C HIS A 595 15.65 -21.43 27.08
N MET A 596 16.54 -22.13 27.78
CA MET A 596 16.47 -23.55 28.05
C MET A 596 16.04 -23.80 29.51
N SER A 597 15.86 -25.07 29.92
CA SER A 597 15.46 -25.43 31.29
C SER A 597 16.34 -24.80 32.36
N GLY A 598 15.81 -24.63 33.58
CA GLY A 598 16.61 -24.24 34.73
C GLY A 598 17.40 -25.40 35.33
N ASP A 599 18.13 -25.13 36.41
CA ASP A 599 18.95 -26.12 37.11
C ASP A 599 18.14 -27.36 37.55
N MET A 600 18.56 -28.53 37.09
CA MET A 600 18.02 -29.82 37.54
C MET A 600 19.08 -30.91 37.47
N SER A 601 19.23 -31.68 38.57
CA SER A 601 20.08 -32.86 38.58
C SER A 601 19.42 -34.02 37.83
N ASN A 602 20.20 -34.77 37.05
CA ASN A 602 19.71 -35.89 36.23
C ASN A 602 18.60 -35.49 35.24
N ALA A 603 18.72 -34.30 34.65
CA ALA A 603 17.71 -33.75 33.75
C ALA A 603 17.44 -34.69 32.57
N ARG A 604 16.17 -35.07 32.41
CA ARG A 604 15.70 -35.95 31.34
C ARG A 604 14.45 -35.37 30.70
N GLY A 605 14.45 -35.33 29.37
CA GLY A 605 13.37 -34.82 28.56
C GLY A 605 12.30 -35.86 28.24
N THR A 606 11.15 -35.38 27.77
CA THR A 606 10.01 -36.21 27.35
C THR A 606 10.29 -37.14 26.17
N ALA A 607 11.32 -36.89 25.35
CA ALA A 607 11.77 -37.76 24.27
C ALA A 607 12.96 -38.66 24.69
N GLY A 608 13.41 -38.54 25.93
CA GLY A 608 14.52 -39.30 26.50
C GLY A 608 15.89 -38.64 26.38
N SER A 609 15.98 -37.41 25.87
CA SER A 609 17.23 -36.64 25.86
C SER A 609 17.69 -36.38 27.30
N THR A 610 19.00 -36.42 27.52
CA THR A 610 19.61 -36.03 28.80
C THR A 610 20.36 -34.71 28.63
N ALA A 611 20.42 -33.91 29.68
CA ALA A 611 21.20 -32.67 29.72
C ALA A 611 21.85 -32.52 31.09
N ASP A 612 22.82 -31.61 31.18
CA ASP A 612 23.36 -31.10 32.43
C ASP A 612 23.09 -29.58 32.51
N PRO A 613 21.86 -29.18 32.94
CA PRO A 613 21.47 -27.78 33.00
C PRO A 613 22.38 -26.94 33.89
N VAL A 614 22.89 -27.52 34.99
CA VAL A 614 23.79 -26.84 35.94
C VAL A 614 25.05 -26.31 35.25
N ASN A 615 25.54 -27.04 34.24
CA ASN A 615 26.68 -26.64 33.42
C ASN A 615 26.28 -26.05 32.06
N LYS A 616 24.98 -25.81 31.82
CA LYS A 616 24.39 -25.34 30.56
C LYS A 616 24.76 -26.21 29.36
N ASP A 617 24.79 -27.53 29.54
CA ASP A 617 25.09 -28.50 28.48
C ASP A 617 23.83 -29.26 28.03
N TYR A 618 23.48 -29.07 26.75
CA TYR A 618 22.28 -29.61 26.11
C TYR A 618 22.67 -30.38 24.82
N PRO A 619 23.13 -31.63 24.90
CA PRO A 619 23.68 -32.34 23.74
C PRO A 619 22.69 -32.57 22.58
N ALA A 620 21.40 -32.70 22.88
CA ALA A 620 20.36 -32.97 21.88
C ALA A 620 20.00 -31.74 21.01
N VAL A 621 20.30 -30.54 21.49
CA VAL A 621 20.33 -29.29 20.72
C VAL A 621 21.67 -28.66 21.03
N PRO A 622 22.76 -29.07 20.36
CA PRO A 622 24.13 -28.99 20.86
C PRO A 622 24.53 -27.55 21.23
N PHE A 623 24.16 -27.18 22.46
CA PHE A 623 24.38 -25.93 23.14
C PHE A 623 25.19 -26.28 24.37
N ASP A 624 26.32 -25.64 24.49
CA ASP A 624 27.11 -25.57 25.71
C ASP A 624 27.00 -24.16 26.31
N ARG A 625 27.72 -23.92 27.41
CA ARG A 625 27.75 -22.66 28.13
C ARG A 625 28.03 -21.41 27.29
N GLN A 626 28.67 -21.51 26.13
CA GLN A 626 29.00 -20.35 25.27
C GLN A 626 27.77 -19.82 24.51
N HIS A 627 26.69 -20.59 24.46
CA HIS A 627 25.47 -20.23 23.73
C HIS A 627 24.44 -19.49 24.59
N PHE A 628 24.82 -19.16 25.82
CA PHE A 628 23.97 -18.50 26.81
C PHE A 628 24.62 -17.20 27.24
N HIS A 629 23.80 -16.23 27.63
CA HIS A 629 24.29 -15.04 28.30
C HIS A 629 24.95 -15.42 29.63
N THR A 630 25.78 -14.49 30.13
CA THR A 630 26.39 -14.63 31.46
C THR A 630 25.29 -14.72 32.50
N SER A 631 25.33 -15.76 33.35
CA SER A 631 24.28 -15.97 34.35
C SER A 631 24.15 -14.78 35.30
N CYS A 632 22.96 -14.19 35.31
CA CYS A 632 22.48 -13.17 36.22
C CYS A 632 20.96 -13.35 36.36
N GLY A 633 20.38 -12.90 37.47
CA GLY A 633 18.92 -12.82 37.62
C GLY A 633 18.43 -11.40 37.38
N ILE A 634 17.21 -11.25 36.86
CA ILE A 634 16.58 -9.94 36.68
C ILE A 634 16.23 -9.36 38.05
N GLN A 635 16.90 -8.27 38.43
CA GLN A 635 16.62 -7.55 39.69
C GLN A 635 15.81 -6.27 39.45
N ASP A 636 16.00 -5.63 38.29
CA ASP A 636 15.29 -4.42 37.90
C ASP A 636 14.62 -4.57 36.53
N TYR A 637 13.29 -4.62 36.52
CA TYR A 637 12.50 -4.69 35.29
C TYR A 637 12.41 -3.34 34.53
N GLN A 638 12.99 -2.26 35.08
CA GLN A 638 13.25 -1.01 34.35
C GLN A 638 14.57 -1.05 33.55
N ASP A 639 15.47 -1.97 33.88
CA ASP A 639 16.72 -2.13 33.18
C ASP A 639 16.54 -3.08 31.98
N ALA A 640 16.40 -2.48 30.79
CA ALA A 640 16.25 -3.21 29.54
C ALA A 640 17.38 -4.24 29.29
N ASN A 641 18.60 -3.97 29.78
CA ASN A 641 19.72 -4.88 29.63
C ASN A 641 19.56 -6.10 30.54
N GLN A 642 19.13 -5.93 31.80
CA GLN A 642 18.82 -7.06 32.66
C GLN A 642 17.65 -7.88 32.10
N VAL A 643 16.56 -7.22 31.67
CA VAL A 643 15.38 -7.91 31.16
C VAL A 643 15.69 -8.77 29.94
N ARG A 644 16.63 -8.34 29.07
CA ARG A 644 16.96 -9.00 27.81
C ARG A 644 18.13 -9.99 27.86
N ASN A 645 18.98 -9.91 28.89
CA ASN A 645 20.24 -10.67 28.93
C ASN A 645 20.46 -11.41 30.26
N CYS A 646 19.47 -11.43 31.16
CA CYS A 646 19.51 -12.19 32.42
C CYS A 646 18.42 -13.26 32.46
N GLU A 647 18.66 -14.29 33.28
CA GLU A 647 17.82 -15.47 33.44
C GLU A 647 16.47 -15.11 34.09
N LEU A 648 15.39 -15.33 33.34
CA LEU A 648 14.02 -15.21 33.81
C LEU A 648 13.72 -16.35 34.80
N VAL A 649 13.56 -16.02 36.08
CA VAL A 649 13.28 -16.97 37.18
C VAL A 649 14.23 -18.19 37.22
N GLY A 650 15.49 -18.01 36.82
CA GLY A 650 16.51 -19.07 36.82
C GLY A 650 16.50 -19.98 35.60
N LEU A 651 15.73 -19.64 34.55
CA LEU A 651 15.76 -20.32 33.26
C LEU A 651 16.96 -19.84 32.46
N HIS A 652 17.77 -20.76 31.91
CA HIS A 652 19.03 -20.39 31.29
C HIS A 652 18.81 -19.64 29.96
N ASP A 653 19.21 -18.37 29.98
CA ASP A 653 18.97 -17.39 28.92
C ASP A 653 19.92 -17.59 27.72
N LEU A 654 19.36 -17.88 26.55
CA LEU A 654 20.12 -18.10 25.32
C LEU A 654 20.65 -16.76 24.79
N ASP A 655 21.84 -16.77 24.21
CA ASP A 655 22.39 -15.60 23.53
C ASP A 655 21.94 -15.57 22.07
N GLN A 656 20.83 -14.87 21.79
CA GLN A 656 20.32 -14.74 20.42
C GLN A 656 21.17 -13.79 19.56
N SER A 657 22.20 -13.11 20.08
CA SER A 657 23.16 -12.39 19.23
C SER A 657 24.08 -13.36 18.46
N SER A 658 24.26 -14.58 18.99
CA SER A 658 25.02 -15.65 18.36
C SER A 658 24.33 -16.17 17.10
N THR A 659 25.04 -16.14 15.97
CA THR A 659 24.55 -16.69 14.70
C THR A 659 24.27 -18.20 14.78
N TYR A 660 25.01 -18.93 15.62
CA TYR A 660 24.78 -20.35 15.85
C TYR A 660 23.44 -20.60 16.56
N VAL A 661 23.16 -19.83 17.62
CA VAL A 661 21.89 -19.90 18.35
C VAL A 661 20.74 -19.57 17.42
N ARG A 662 20.81 -18.44 16.69
CA ARG A 662 19.80 -18.05 15.70
C ARG A 662 19.52 -19.16 14.69
N ARG A 663 20.57 -19.78 14.15
CA ARG A 663 20.41 -20.90 13.18
C ARG A 663 19.65 -22.08 13.80
N LYS A 664 19.97 -22.47 15.04
CA LYS A 664 19.26 -23.57 15.73
C LYS A 664 17.78 -23.23 15.98
N LEU A 665 17.48 -21.98 16.32
CA LEU A 665 16.11 -21.50 16.47
C LEU A 665 15.37 -21.52 15.11
N VAL A 666 16.00 -21.06 14.03
CA VAL A 666 15.43 -21.11 12.68
C VAL A 666 15.22 -22.55 12.21
N ASP A 667 16.16 -23.46 12.43
CA ASP A 667 16.03 -24.89 12.10
C ASP A 667 14.79 -25.51 12.78
N PHE A 668 14.54 -25.13 14.04
CA PHE A 668 13.35 -25.57 14.78
C PHE A 668 12.06 -25.00 14.19
N LEU A 669 12.00 -23.68 13.94
CA LEU A 669 10.82 -23.04 13.33
C LEU A 669 10.54 -23.58 11.93
N ASP A 670 11.57 -23.81 11.12
CA ASP A 670 11.48 -24.41 9.79
C ASP A 670 10.96 -25.84 9.86
N ALA A 671 11.39 -26.64 10.83
CA ALA A 671 10.87 -28.00 11.02
C ALA A 671 9.36 -28.00 11.34
N LEU A 672 8.86 -26.95 12.00
CA LEU A 672 7.43 -26.75 12.26
C LEU A 672 6.69 -26.26 11.00
N VAL A 673 7.27 -25.31 10.24
CA VAL A 673 6.72 -24.87 8.94
C VAL A 673 6.62 -26.05 7.96
N ASP A 674 7.63 -26.92 7.93
CA ASP A 674 7.65 -28.14 7.10
C ASP A 674 6.56 -29.15 7.53
N CYS A 675 6.06 -29.09 8.77
CA CYS A 675 4.90 -29.84 9.21
C CYS A 675 3.56 -29.22 8.78
N GLY A 676 3.56 -27.97 8.30
CA GLY A 676 2.38 -27.22 7.86
C GLY A 676 1.86 -26.17 8.85
N VAL A 677 2.66 -25.81 9.86
CA VAL A 677 2.32 -24.77 10.84
C VAL A 677 2.22 -23.41 10.14
N ALA A 678 1.20 -22.62 10.50
CA ALA A 678 0.89 -21.34 9.84
C ALA A 678 1.56 -20.13 10.52
N GLY A 679 2.05 -20.30 11.75
CA GLY A 679 2.58 -19.22 12.57
C GLY A 679 2.88 -19.63 14.00
N PHE A 680 3.33 -18.66 14.79
CA PHE A 680 3.92 -18.87 16.11
C PHE A 680 3.43 -17.84 17.11
N ARG A 681 3.05 -18.30 18.31
CA ARG A 681 3.04 -17.46 19.51
C ARG A 681 4.43 -17.56 20.10
N VAL A 682 5.15 -16.46 20.22
CA VAL A 682 6.51 -16.49 20.79
C VAL A 682 6.41 -16.10 22.26
N ASP A 683 6.79 -17.04 23.12
CA ASP A 683 6.85 -16.91 24.58
C ASP A 683 7.97 -15.96 25.00
N ALA A 684 7.77 -15.22 26.09
CA ALA A 684 8.79 -14.40 26.73
C ALA A 684 9.51 -13.41 25.80
N VAL A 685 8.87 -12.89 24.74
CA VAL A 685 9.51 -12.01 23.73
C VAL A 685 10.13 -10.74 24.32
N LYS A 686 9.53 -10.20 25.39
CA LYS A 686 10.09 -9.07 26.15
C LYS A 686 11.55 -9.30 26.58
N HIS A 687 11.95 -10.55 26.78
CA HIS A 687 13.26 -10.97 27.24
C HIS A 687 14.27 -11.18 26.11
N MET A 688 13.90 -10.93 24.86
CA MET A 688 14.82 -10.97 23.71
C MET A 688 14.85 -9.60 23.02
N SER A 689 15.99 -9.18 22.49
CA SER A 689 16.06 -7.92 21.74
C SER A 689 15.31 -8.02 20.40
N PRO A 690 14.53 -6.99 19.99
CA PRO A 690 13.95 -6.93 18.66
C PRO A 690 14.99 -7.03 17.54
N SER A 691 16.21 -6.51 17.76
CA SER A 691 17.31 -6.58 16.80
C SER A 691 17.81 -8.00 16.53
N ASP A 692 17.62 -8.91 17.49
CA ASP A 692 18.00 -10.31 17.36
C ASP A 692 16.85 -11.17 16.81
N LEU A 693 15.61 -10.82 17.17
CA LEU A 693 14.40 -11.49 16.69
C LEU A 693 14.11 -11.23 15.21
N GLY A 694 14.32 -10.01 14.72
CA GLY A 694 14.10 -9.66 13.31
C GLY A 694 14.81 -10.62 12.33
N PRO A 695 16.14 -10.80 12.45
CA PRO A 695 16.88 -11.77 11.66
C PRO A 695 16.37 -13.22 11.78
N ILE A 696 15.90 -13.64 12.95
CA ILE A 696 15.31 -14.98 13.12
C ILE A 696 14.01 -15.09 12.31
N TYR A 697 13.10 -14.13 12.44
CA TYR A 697 11.78 -14.18 11.76
C TYR A 697 11.92 -14.08 10.24
N ASP A 698 12.85 -13.23 9.76
CA ASP A 698 13.14 -13.08 8.34
C ASP A 698 13.77 -14.35 7.74
N ALA A 699 14.56 -15.09 8.51
CA ALA A 699 15.22 -16.30 8.06
C ALA A 699 14.31 -17.54 7.97
N VAL A 700 13.17 -17.56 8.68
CA VAL A 700 12.21 -18.70 8.60
C VAL A 700 11.72 -18.86 7.16
N LYS A 701 11.48 -20.09 6.71
CA LYS A 701 10.94 -20.38 5.37
C LYS A 701 9.57 -19.75 5.12
N ASN A 702 9.28 -19.53 3.83
CA ASN A 702 7.92 -19.24 3.39
C ASN A 702 7.00 -20.43 3.65
N LEU A 703 5.73 -20.16 3.89
CA LEU A 703 4.69 -21.17 4.03
C LEU A 703 4.42 -21.84 2.66
N SER A 704 4.21 -23.15 2.67
CA SER A 704 4.06 -23.95 1.45
C SER A 704 2.64 -23.89 0.87
N SER A 705 2.50 -23.62 -0.42
CA SER A 705 1.20 -23.65 -1.12
C SER A 705 0.53 -25.02 -1.13
N VAL A 706 1.30 -26.11 -0.93
CA VAL A 706 0.76 -27.48 -0.72
C VAL A 706 -0.18 -27.55 0.48
N ASN A 707 0.03 -26.71 1.50
CA ASN A 707 -0.83 -26.62 2.69
C ASN A 707 -1.93 -25.54 2.55
N GLY A 708 -2.21 -25.09 1.32
CA GLY A 708 -3.24 -24.10 1.02
C GLY A 708 -2.88 -22.66 1.41
N PHE A 709 -1.58 -22.32 1.46
CA PHE A 709 -1.10 -20.95 1.62
C PHE A 709 -0.86 -20.27 0.26
N LYS A 710 -0.86 -18.94 0.23
CA LYS A 710 -0.49 -18.19 -0.99
C LYS A 710 1.03 -18.29 -1.22
N ASP A 711 1.45 -18.26 -2.48
CA ASP A 711 2.88 -18.22 -2.81
C ASP A 711 3.55 -16.98 -2.17
N GLY A 712 4.70 -17.20 -1.57
CA GLY A 712 5.43 -16.16 -0.81
C GLY A 712 4.82 -15.80 0.55
N ALA A 713 3.78 -16.50 1.02
CA ALA A 713 3.21 -16.23 2.35
C ALA A 713 4.24 -16.47 3.46
N ARG A 714 4.33 -15.52 4.40
CA ARG A 714 5.21 -15.60 5.57
C ARG A 714 4.46 -16.15 6.79
N PRO A 715 5.14 -16.86 7.71
CA PRO A 715 4.54 -17.28 8.97
C PRO A 715 4.01 -16.09 9.78
N PHE A 716 2.85 -16.29 10.40
CA PHE A 716 2.25 -15.32 11.32
C PHE A 716 2.99 -15.32 12.66
N PHE A 717 3.50 -14.18 13.12
CA PHE A 717 4.09 -14.07 14.46
C PHE A 717 3.22 -13.18 15.34
N TYR A 718 2.91 -13.68 16.54
CA TYR A 718 2.38 -12.86 17.61
C TYR A 718 3.14 -13.09 18.91
N GLN A 719 3.44 -12.00 19.59
CA GLN A 719 4.53 -11.93 20.55
C GLN A 719 4.01 -11.65 21.95
N GLU A 720 4.57 -12.34 22.93
CA GLU A 720 4.35 -12.02 24.34
C GLU A 720 5.26 -10.88 24.81
N VAL A 721 4.68 -9.68 24.86
CA VAL A 721 5.35 -8.52 25.45
C VAL A 721 4.46 -7.95 26.55
N ILE A 722 4.83 -8.26 27.80
CA ILE A 722 4.13 -7.78 28.98
C ILE A 722 4.80 -6.47 29.43
N ASP A 723 4.10 -5.35 29.30
CA ASP A 723 4.56 -4.01 29.71
C ASP A 723 3.61 -3.35 30.75
N LEU A 724 2.88 -4.19 31.50
CA LEU A 724 1.89 -3.75 32.47
C LEU A 724 2.41 -3.84 33.91
N VAL A 725 2.35 -2.73 34.64
CA VAL A 725 2.53 -2.76 36.09
C VAL A 725 1.20 -3.10 36.75
N TYR A 726 1.11 -4.31 37.30
CA TYR A 726 -0.09 -4.82 37.96
C TYR A 726 -0.43 -4.12 39.30
N ASN A 727 0.41 -3.20 39.79
CA ASN A 727 0.33 -2.66 41.17
C ASN A 727 0.19 -1.13 41.31
N ILE A 728 -0.10 -0.37 40.25
CA ILE A 728 -0.29 1.08 40.37
C ILE A 728 -1.70 1.46 39.94
N ARG A 729 -2.48 2.06 40.85
CA ARG A 729 -3.69 2.83 40.49
C ARG A 729 -3.26 3.81 39.38
N PRO A 730 -3.85 3.79 38.18
CA PRO A 730 -3.48 4.76 37.15
C PRO A 730 -3.71 6.16 37.72
N ILE A 731 -2.63 6.91 37.94
CA ILE A 731 -2.73 8.35 38.11
C ILE A 731 -3.12 8.86 36.73
N TYR A 732 -4.38 9.25 36.57
CA TYR A 732 -4.86 9.89 35.35
C TYR A 732 -4.26 11.29 35.30
N THR A 733 -3.16 11.46 34.58
CA THR A 733 -2.68 12.79 34.20
C THR A 733 -3.36 13.16 32.88
N PHE A 734 -4.36 14.04 32.96
CA PHE A 734 -5.01 14.58 31.77
C PHE A 734 -4.12 15.67 31.17
N VAL A 735 -3.68 15.49 29.94
CA VAL A 735 -3.12 16.56 29.10
C VAL A 735 -3.90 16.51 27.78
N ASN A 736 -4.68 17.56 27.49
CA ASN A 736 -5.44 17.71 26.23
C ASN A 736 -6.31 16.49 25.84
N ASP A 737 -7.13 15.98 26.76
CA ASP A 737 -8.04 14.82 26.56
C ASP A 737 -7.36 13.50 26.12
N LEU A 738 -6.02 13.43 26.17
CA LEU A 738 -5.24 12.21 25.97
C LEU A 738 -4.89 11.61 27.33
N VAL A 739 -5.27 10.35 27.56
CA VAL A 739 -4.83 9.62 28.75
C VAL A 739 -3.40 9.12 28.50
N ILE A 740 -2.42 9.80 29.08
CA ILE A 740 -1.02 9.34 29.08
C ILE A 740 -0.89 8.28 30.16
N PHE A 741 -0.78 7.02 29.75
CA PHE A 741 -0.39 5.93 30.65
C PHE A 741 1.13 5.80 30.62
N PRO A 742 1.83 5.92 31.75
CA PRO A 742 3.22 5.52 31.80
C PRO A 742 3.28 4.01 31.52
N GLY A 743 3.95 3.61 30.44
CA GLY A 743 4.48 2.25 30.32
C GLY A 743 5.33 2.00 31.56
N GLY A 744 5.03 0.93 32.28
CA GLY A 744 5.48 0.83 33.67
C GLY A 744 6.74 0.00 33.85
N GLU A 745 7.35 -0.49 32.77
CA GLU A 745 8.59 -1.29 32.76
C GLU A 745 9.52 -0.77 31.66
N GLY A 746 10.81 -1.11 31.73
CA GLY A 746 11.86 -0.55 30.86
C GLY A 746 11.78 -1.00 29.41
N ILE A 747 10.86 -1.91 29.07
CA ILE A 747 10.64 -2.45 27.74
C ILE A 747 9.21 -2.12 27.29
N SER A 748 9.07 -1.60 26.08
CA SER A 748 7.79 -1.25 25.49
C SER A 748 7.37 -2.23 24.40
N ARG A 749 6.08 -2.60 24.38
CA ARG A 749 5.46 -3.36 23.28
C ARG A 749 5.63 -2.73 21.89
N TYR A 750 5.80 -1.40 21.82
CA TYR A 750 6.00 -0.69 20.55
C TYR A 750 7.38 -0.95 19.93
N GLU A 751 8.32 -1.51 20.68
CA GLU A 751 9.62 -1.93 20.14
C GLU A 751 9.49 -3.20 19.26
N TYR A 752 8.42 -3.99 19.46
CA TYR A 752 8.24 -5.30 18.84
C TYR A 752 7.14 -5.33 17.79
N ASN A 753 6.25 -4.33 17.76
CA ASN A 753 5.09 -4.33 16.86
C ASN A 753 5.47 -4.24 15.39
N GLN A 754 6.72 -3.98 15.03
CA GLN A 754 7.21 -4.08 13.65
C GLN A 754 7.50 -5.52 13.22
N LEU A 755 7.82 -6.42 14.17
CA LEU A 755 8.20 -7.80 13.87
C LEU A 755 7.00 -8.74 13.70
N GLY A 756 5.88 -8.43 14.33
CA GLY A 756 4.68 -9.25 14.38
C GLY A 756 3.58 -8.55 15.17
N ARG A 757 2.46 -9.25 15.41
CA ARG A 757 1.45 -8.73 16.35
C ARG A 757 1.89 -8.93 17.79
N ILE A 758 1.28 -8.24 18.72
CA ILE A 758 1.55 -8.35 20.16
C ILE A 758 0.30 -8.87 20.86
N THR A 759 0.48 -9.73 21.84
CA THR A 759 -0.57 -10.14 22.78
C THR A 759 -0.93 -8.97 23.70
N GLU A 760 -2.15 -8.45 23.58
CA GLU A 760 -2.58 -7.22 24.24
C GLU A 760 -3.17 -7.50 25.63
N PHE A 761 -2.30 -7.66 26.63
CA PHE A 761 -2.69 -7.96 28.03
C PHE A 761 -3.63 -6.91 28.63
N ARG A 762 -3.53 -5.64 28.20
CA ARG A 762 -4.37 -4.56 28.75
C ARG A 762 -5.82 -4.73 28.35
N PHE A 763 -6.08 -5.36 27.19
CA PHE A 763 -7.44 -5.59 26.70
C PHE A 763 -8.24 -6.44 27.70
N GLY A 764 -7.70 -7.61 28.09
CA GLY A 764 -8.34 -8.50 29.05
C GLY A 764 -8.45 -7.89 30.45
N ALA A 765 -7.41 -7.17 30.89
CA ALA A 765 -7.41 -6.48 32.18
C ALA A 765 -8.49 -5.40 32.27
N GLU A 766 -8.62 -4.51 31.28
CA GLU A 766 -9.60 -3.43 31.30
C GLU A 766 -11.04 -3.94 31.15
N LEU A 767 -11.28 -4.98 30.34
CA LEU A 767 -12.60 -5.62 30.30
C LEU A 767 -12.94 -6.30 31.63
N SER A 768 -11.96 -6.95 32.27
CA SER A 768 -12.17 -7.55 33.59
C SER A 768 -12.54 -6.50 34.63
N ARG A 769 -11.88 -5.35 34.63
CA ARG A 769 -12.22 -4.21 35.51
C ARG A 769 -13.62 -3.66 35.20
N ALA A 770 -13.99 -3.54 33.92
CA ALA A 770 -15.28 -3.02 33.52
C ALA A 770 -16.44 -3.92 33.99
N PHE A 771 -16.37 -5.23 33.70
CA PHE A 771 -17.42 -6.19 34.08
C PHE A 771 -17.40 -6.56 35.57
N ARG A 772 -16.29 -6.37 36.29
CA ARG A 772 -16.29 -6.43 37.77
C ARG A 772 -16.84 -5.15 38.42
N GLY A 773 -17.25 -4.15 37.64
CA GLY A 773 -17.79 -2.88 38.11
C GLY A 773 -16.74 -1.91 38.68
N GLN A 774 -15.45 -2.19 38.48
CA GLN A 774 -14.37 -1.27 38.86
C GLN A 774 -14.25 -0.10 37.87
N ASN A 775 -14.74 -0.29 36.64
CA ASN A 775 -14.96 0.75 35.63
C ASN A 775 -16.40 0.63 35.10
N ALA A 776 -17.02 1.76 34.69
CA ALA A 776 -18.34 1.70 34.08
C ALA A 776 -18.25 1.21 32.62
N ILE A 777 -19.00 0.17 32.26
CA ILE A 777 -18.98 -0.42 30.91
C ILE A 777 -19.44 0.56 29.81
N LYS A 778 -20.14 1.66 30.16
CA LYS A 778 -20.47 2.73 29.20
C LYS A 778 -19.24 3.31 28.49
N TRP A 779 -18.09 3.32 29.17
CA TRP A 779 -16.86 3.88 28.62
C TRP A 779 -16.29 3.02 27.49
N LEU A 780 -16.75 1.77 27.35
CA LEU A 780 -16.33 0.90 26.27
C LEU A 780 -16.76 1.40 24.87
N LYS A 781 -17.59 2.46 24.78
CA LYS A 781 -17.98 3.12 23.53
C LYS A 781 -16.79 3.49 22.62
N ASN A 782 -15.63 3.78 23.21
CA ASN A 782 -14.40 4.11 22.48
C ASN A 782 -13.23 3.14 22.81
N PHE A 783 -13.53 1.91 23.23
CA PHE A 783 -12.54 0.90 23.60
C PHE A 783 -11.60 0.58 22.43
N GLY A 784 -10.30 0.76 22.63
CA GLY A 784 -9.30 0.70 21.56
C GLY A 784 -8.07 1.55 21.89
N PRO A 785 -7.38 2.15 20.90
CA PRO A 785 -6.16 2.93 21.13
C PRO A 785 -6.31 4.08 22.13
N LYS A 786 -7.50 4.67 22.25
CA LYS A 786 -7.80 5.71 23.26
C LYS A 786 -7.67 5.23 24.71
N TRP A 787 -7.64 3.93 24.93
CA TRP A 787 -7.42 3.29 26.23
C TRP A 787 -5.95 2.88 26.45
N GLY A 788 -5.04 3.34 25.60
CA GLY A 788 -3.63 2.94 25.63
C GLY A 788 -3.39 1.52 25.11
N LEU A 789 -4.33 0.99 24.31
CA LEU A 789 -4.16 -0.26 23.58
C LEU A 789 -3.39 0.00 22.27
N LEU A 790 -2.79 -1.04 21.69
CA LEU A 790 -2.12 -0.96 20.38
C LEU A 790 -3.09 -0.58 19.23
N PRO A 791 -2.57 -0.20 18.05
CA PRO A 791 -3.36 -0.25 16.82
C PRO A 791 -3.99 -1.65 16.62
N SER A 792 -5.20 -1.70 16.06
CA SER A 792 -5.97 -2.95 15.94
C SER A 792 -5.27 -4.00 15.08
N GLU A 793 -4.53 -3.58 14.06
CA GLU A 793 -3.73 -4.42 13.17
C GLU A 793 -2.53 -5.06 13.89
N ASP A 794 -2.10 -4.49 15.00
CA ASP A 794 -0.94 -4.92 15.78
C ASP A 794 -1.31 -5.81 16.97
N ALA A 795 -2.60 -5.94 17.29
CA ALA A 795 -3.06 -6.62 18.50
C ALA A 795 -3.63 -8.03 18.24
N VAL A 796 -3.20 -8.98 19.07
CA VAL A 796 -3.94 -10.22 19.38
C VAL A 796 -4.57 -10.03 20.76
N VAL A 797 -5.90 -10.11 20.84
CA VAL A 797 -6.67 -9.78 22.06
C VAL A 797 -7.23 -11.03 22.70
N PHE A 798 -7.30 -11.03 24.03
CA PHE A 798 -7.82 -12.14 24.82
C PHE A 798 -8.36 -11.60 26.15
N ILE A 799 -9.21 -12.39 26.81
CA ILE A 799 -9.69 -12.08 28.18
C ILE A 799 -8.70 -12.65 29.20
N ASP A 800 -8.32 -13.91 29.00
CA ASP A 800 -7.40 -14.66 29.84
C ASP A 800 -6.44 -15.55 29.02
N ASN A 801 -5.41 -16.04 29.69
CA ASN A 801 -4.42 -16.98 29.17
C ASN A 801 -4.00 -17.96 30.28
N HIS A 802 -3.10 -18.88 29.97
CA HIS A 802 -2.67 -19.90 30.93
C HIS A 802 -2.01 -19.30 32.20
N ASP A 803 -1.27 -18.19 32.08
CA ASP A 803 -0.64 -17.50 33.23
C ASP A 803 -1.67 -16.74 34.08
N THR A 804 -2.49 -15.92 33.44
CA THR A 804 -3.49 -15.07 34.12
C THR A 804 -4.61 -15.87 34.78
N GLN A 805 -4.90 -17.09 34.31
CA GLN A 805 -5.78 -18.00 35.04
C GLN A 805 -5.16 -18.46 36.38
N ARG A 806 -3.83 -18.54 36.46
CA ARG A 806 -3.08 -19.16 37.56
C ARG A 806 -2.42 -18.16 38.51
N THR A 807 -2.32 -16.89 38.15
CA THR A 807 -1.85 -15.84 39.05
C THR A 807 -2.91 -15.52 40.11
N SER A 808 -2.48 -15.36 41.36
CA SER A 808 -3.32 -15.29 42.56
C SER A 808 -4.11 -13.97 42.76
N GLY A 809 -4.38 -13.23 41.68
CA GLY A 809 -5.07 -11.93 41.73
C GLY A 809 -6.53 -11.98 41.25
N ASN A 810 -7.46 -11.50 42.08
CA ASN A 810 -8.91 -11.39 41.79
C ASN A 810 -9.29 -10.42 40.63
N ASN A 811 -8.33 -9.95 39.83
CA ASN A 811 -8.54 -8.83 38.89
C ASN A 811 -8.84 -9.25 37.45
N ILE A 812 -8.42 -10.45 37.01
CA ILE A 812 -8.72 -10.96 35.66
C ILE A 812 -9.96 -11.87 35.71
N LEU A 813 -10.82 -11.79 34.70
CA LEU A 813 -11.95 -12.69 34.51
C LEU A 813 -11.47 -14.01 33.88
N THR A 814 -11.92 -15.12 34.44
CA THR A 814 -11.59 -16.47 33.98
C THR A 814 -12.84 -17.34 34.01
N TYR A 815 -12.73 -18.61 33.61
CA TYR A 815 -13.83 -19.57 33.74
C TYR A 815 -14.39 -19.70 35.17
N LYS A 816 -13.64 -19.30 36.21
CA LYS A 816 -14.09 -19.30 37.62
C LYS A 816 -15.16 -18.24 37.92
N ASP A 817 -15.30 -17.22 37.05
CA ASP A 817 -16.36 -16.21 37.08
C ASP A 817 -17.25 -16.34 35.82
N PRO A 818 -17.95 -17.47 35.60
CA PRO A 818 -18.44 -17.86 34.28
C PRO A 818 -19.42 -16.87 33.65
N LYS A 819 -20.26 -16.19 34.44
CA LYS A 819 -21.19 -15.16 33.94
C LYS A 819 -20.41 -13.98 33.36
N LEU A 820 -19.56 -13.34 34.17
CA LEU A 820 -18.80 -12.17 33.76
C LEU A 820 -17.78 -12.50 32.65
N TYR A 821 -17.17 -13.68 32.70
CA TYR A 821 -16.27 -14.17 31.64
C TYR A 821 -16.97 -14.25 30.29
N LYS A 822 -18.16 -14.86 30.25
CA LYS A 822 -18.97 -14.93 29.01
C LYS A 822 -19.34 -13.54 28.50
N MET A 823 -19.68 -12.60 29.39
CA MET A 823 -19.94 -11.20 29.00
C MET A 823 -18.70 -10.55 28.36
N ALA A 824 -17.53 -10.71 28.98
CA ALA A 824 -16.28 -10.16 28.46
C ALA A 824 -15.89 -10.76 27.10
N VAL A 825 -16.02 -12.08 26.94
CA VAL A 825 -15.77 -12.78 25.66
C VAL A 825 -16.77 -12.34 24.59
N ALA A 826 -18.06 -12.22 24.93
CA ALA A 826 -19.08 -11.72 24.01
C ALA A 826 -18.80 -10.27 23.56
N PHE A 827 -18.33 -9.40 24.46
CA PHE A 827 -17.87 -8.07 24.09
C PHE A 827 -16.67 -8.14 23.14
N MET A 828 -15.63 -8.92 23.47
CA MET A 828 -14.45 -9.09 22.61
C MET A 828 -14.81 -9.56 21.19
N LEU A 829 -15.73 -10.51 21.07
CA LEU A 829 -16.12 -11.09 19.78
C LEU A 829 -17.04 -10.15 18.99
N SER A 830 -17.89 -9.37 19.67
CA SER A 830 -18.75 -8.36 19.04
C SER A 830 -18.07 -7.01 18.78
N TRP A 831 -16.88 -6.75 19.33
CA TRP A 831 -16.15 -5.50 19.14
C TRP A 831 -15.19 -5.57 17.94
N SER A 832 -15.09 -4.48 17.18
CA SER A 832 -14.26 -4.37 15.96
C SER A 832 -12.81 -3.99 16.27
N TYR A 833 -12.11 -4.83 17.03
CA TYR A 833 -10.72 -4.58 17.42
C TYR A 833 -9.93 -5.89 17.57
N GLY A 834 -8.66 -5.87 17.17
CA GLY A 834 -7.69 -6.95 17.33
C GLY A 834 -8.05 -8.27 16.63
N PHE A 835 -7.14 -9.24 16.74
CA PHE A 835 -7.40 -10.64 16.37
C PHE A 835 -7.65 -11.46 17.66
N PRO A 836 -8.87 -11.98 17.90
CA PRO A 836 -9.22 -12.53 19.20
C PRO A 836 -8.67 -13.93 19.40
N ARG A 837 -8.32 -14.24 20.64
CA ARG A 837 -7.93 -15.56 21.11
C ARG A 837 -8.76 -15.94 22.34
N ILE A 838 -9.34 -17.13 22.30
CA ILE A 838 -10.19 -17.71 23.33
C ILE A 838 -9.39 -18.81 24.03
N MET A 839 -9.44 -18.86 25.36
CA MET A 839 -8.78 -19.90 26.13
C MET A 839 -9.62 -21.19 26.12
N SER A 840 -8.97 -22.34 26.20
CA SER A 840 -9.59 -23.62 26.53
C SER A 840 -8.66 -24.37 27.49
N SER A 841 -9.05 -24.48 28.74
CA SER A 841 -8.21 -24.98 29.83
C SER A 841 -8.84 -26.17 30.58
N PHE A 842 -8.35 -26.41 31.79
CA PHE A 842 -8.76 -27.45 32.71
C PHE A 842 -8.86 -26.89 34.13
N ALA A 843 -9.62 -27.57 34.99
CA ALA A 843 -9.88 -27.16 36.36
C ALA A 843 -8.63 -27.37 37.23
N PHE A 844 -8.37 -26.42 38.13
CA PHE A 844 -7.27 -26.52 39.08
C PHE A 844 -7.56 -25.73 40.36
N GLN A 845 -6.99 -26.22 41.46
CA GLN A 845 -6.98 -25.53 42.75
C GLN A 845 -5.62 -24.92 43.06
N ASN A 846 -4.53 -25.63 42.74
CA ASN A 846 -3.16 -25.12 42.84
C ASN A 846 -2.73 -24.52 41.49
N SER A 847 -2.02 -23.40 41.50
CA SER A 847 -1.49 -22.73 40.31
C SER A 847 -0.55 -23.62 39.48
N ASP A 848 0.09 -24.61 40.10
CA ASP A 848 1.06 -25.48 39.45
C ASP A 848 0.45 -26.76 38.87
N THR A 849 -0.83 -27.02 39.14
CA THR A 849 -1.53 -28.23 38.67
C THR A 849 -1.37 -28.42 37.15
N GLY A 850 -0.88 -29.60 36.77
CA GLY A 850 -0.80 -30.07 35.39
C GLY A 850 -2.18 -30.46 34.81
N PRO A 851 -2.25 -30.83 33.52
CA PRO A 851 -3.49 -31.27 32.90
C PRO A 851 -4.05 -32.54 33.55
N PRO A 852 -5.34 -32.86 33.36
CA PRO A 852 -5.93 -34.13 33.77
C PRO A 852 -5.08 -35.31 33.27
N HIS A 853 -4.70 -36.23 34.17
CA HIS A 853 -3.74 -37.29 33.89
C HIS A 853 -4.09 -38.62 34.56
N ASP A 854 -3.55 -39.72 34.02
CA ASP A 854 -3.63 -41.06 34.62
C ASP A 854 -2.58 -41.24 35.74
N GLU A 855 -2.59 -42.38 36.42
CA GLU A 855 -1.62 -42.70 37.50
C GLU A 855 -0.15 -42.65 37.05
N LYS A 856 0.11 -42.78 35.75
CA LYS A 856 1.44 -42.69 35.13
C LYS A 856 1.77 -41.27 34.64
N GLN A 857 0.95 -40.29 35.01
CA GLN A 857 1.10 -38.88 34.62
C GLN A 857 1.00 -38.65 33.10
N ASN A 858 0.34 -39.55 32.36
CA ASN A 858 -0.01 -39.33 30.96
C ASN A 858 -1.29 -38.51 30.90
N ILE A 859 -1.36 -37.56 29.97
CA ILE A 859 -2.54 -36.72 29.76
C ILE A 859 -3.75 -37.61 29.44
N LEU A 860 -4.91 -37.33 30.02
CA LEU A 860 -6.17 -37.97 29.68
C LEU A 860 -6.78 -37.32 28.43
N SER A 861 -7.38 -38.12 27.56
CA SER A 861 -8.14 -37.56 26.44
C SER A 861 -9.39 -36.82 26.93
N VAL A 862 -9.88 -35.88 26.13
CA VAL A 862 -11.00 -35.00 26.50
C VAL A 862 -12.35 -35.64 26.19
N PRO A 863 -13.12 -36.13 27.18
CA PRO A 863 -14.45 -36.66 26.91
C PRO A 863 -15.42 -35.51 26.65
N ILE A 864 -16.22 -35.63 25.59
CA ILE A 864 -17.30 -34.69 25.26
C ILE A 864 -18.61 -35.28 25.77
N LYS A 865 -19.33 -34.53 26.60
CA LYS A 865 -20.64 -34.89 27.13
C LYS A 865 -21.75 -34.65 26.10
N GLU A 866 -22.94 -35.18 26.36
CA GLU A 866 -24.13 -34.96 25.49
C GLU A 866 -24.52 -33.49 25.36
N ASP A 867 -24.22 -32.67 26.37
CA ASP A 867 -24.47 -31.21 26.37
C ASP A 867 -23.34 -30.40 25.70
N GLU A 868 -22.46 -31.06 24.95
CA GLU A 868 -21.26 -30.53 24.28
C GLU A 868 -20.14 -30.01 25.21
N THR A 869 -20.35 -30.00 26.52
CA THR A 869 -19.32 -29.62 27.49
C THR A 869 -18.31 -30.74 27.71
N CYS A 870 -17.15 -30.41 28.27
CA CYS A 870 -16.12 -31.41 28.55
C CYS A 870 -16.29 -32.06 29.92
N GLY A 871 -15.78 -33.29 30.05
CA GLY A 871 -15.65 -34.03 31.32
C GLY A 871 -14.20 -34.21 31.75
N ASN A 872 -13.96 -35.00 32.80
CA ASN A 872 -12.64 -35.27 33.39
C ASN A 872 -11.84 -34.00 33.69
N ASP A 873 -12.47 -33.05 34.38
CA ASP A 873 -11.88 -31.77 34.80
C ASP A 873 -11.42 -30.84 33.65
N TRP A 874 -11.64 -31.20 32.39
CA TRP A 874 -11.49 -30.28 31.27
C TRP A 874 -12.62 -29.23 31.28
N VAL A 875 -12.26 -27.95 31.14
CA VAL A 875 -13.23 -26.83 31.19
C VAL A 875 -13.81 -26.54 29.81
N CYS A 876 -12.95 -26.50 28.78
CA CYS A 876 -13.31 -26.27 27.38
C CYS A 876 -14.20 -25.04 27.16
N GLU A 877 -13.73 -23.86 27.57
CA GLU A 877 -14.48 -22.61 27.47
C GLU A 877 -14.96 -22.34 26.02
N HIS A 878 -14.20 -22.75 25.00
CA HIS A 878 -14.58 -22.62 23.60
C HIS A 878 -15.83 -23.42 23.20
N ARG A 879 -16.18 -24.47 23.97
CA ARG A 879 -17.38 -25.29 23.78
C ARG A 879 -18.61 -24.75 24.50
N TRP A 880 -18.48 -23.69 25.27
CA TRP A 880 -19.65 -23.05 25.87
C TRP A 880 -20.49 -22.42 24.76
N ARG A 881 -21.78 -22.75 24.71
CA ARG A 881 -22.72 -22.30 23.66
C ARG A 881 -22.61 -20.82 23.35
N GLN A 882 -22.58 -20.01 24.39
CA GLN A 882 -22.47 -18.55 24.29
C GLN A 882 -21.19 -18.15 23.53
N ILE A 883 -20.08 -18.83 23.75
CA ILE A 883 -18.78 -18.50 23.17
C ILE A 883 -18.71 -18.94 21.70
N TYR A 884 -19.03 -20.20 21.38
CA TYR A 884 -18.96 -20.66 19.99
C TYR A 884 -19.98 -19.96 19.09
N ASN A 885 -21.17 -19.60 19.62
CA ASN A 885 -22.13 -18.82 18.85
C ASN A 885 -21.63 -17.39 18.64
N MET A 886 -20.92 -16.80 19.60
CA MET A 886 -20.31 -15.48 19.42
C MET A 886 -19.14 -15.50 18.43
N VAL A 887 -18.46 -16.63 18.21
CA VAL A 887 -17.49 -16.78 17.11
C VAL A 887 -18.20 -16.71 15.76
N LYS A 888 -19.34 -17.40 15.61
CA LYS A 888 -20.20 -17.27 14.40
C LYS A 888 -20.70 -15.84 14.21
N PHE A 889 -21.21 -15.21 15.27
CA PHE A 889 -21.60 -13.78 15.27
C PHE A 889 -20.46 -12.91 14.74
N ARG A 890 -19.24 -13.07 15.27
CA ARG A 890 -18.07 -12.29 14.83
C ARG A 890 -17.79 -12.46 13.35
N ASN A 891 -17.87 -13.69 12.84
CA ASN A 891 -17.67 -13.98 11.42
C ASN A 891 -18.67 -13.24 10.54
N ILE A 892 -19.95 -13.23 10.95
CA ILE A 892 -21.04 -12.55 10.24
C ILE A 892 -20.83 -11.03 10.21
N VAL A 893 -20.52 -10.44 11.38
CA VAL A 893 -20.42 -8.98 11.51
C VAL A 893 -19.05 -8.41 11.12
N ARG A 894 -18.11 -9.24 10.67
CA ARG A 894 -16.77 -8.82 10.27
C ARG A 894 -16.83 -7.71 9.22
N GLY A 895 -15.94 -6.72 9.35
CA GLY A 895 -15.86 -5.57 8.42
C GLY A 895 -16.94 -4.50 8.62
N THR A 896 -17.87 -4.68 9.57
CA THR A 896 -18.87 -3.65 9.90
C THR A 896 -18.42 -2.74 11.04
N SER A 897 -18.85 -1.48 11.03
CA SER A 897 -18.64 -0.55 12.15
C SER A 897 -19.68 -0.74 13.25
N VAL A 898 -19.32 -0.29 14.47
CA VAL A 898 -20.27 -0.13 15.58
C VAL A 898 -21.17 1.07 15.27
N LYS A 899 -22.48 0.90 15.41
CA LYS A 899 -23.49 1.94 15.23
C LYS A 899 -24.52 1.89 16.36
N ASN A 900 -25.25 2.99 16.54
CA ASN A 900 -26.37 3.11 17.47
C ASN A 900 -26.04 2.63 18.89
N TRP A 901 -24.90 3.11 19.41
CA TRP A 901 -24.52 2.87 20.79
C TRP A 901 -25.53 3.49 21.76
N TRP A 902 -26.07 2.65 22.63
CA TRP A 902 -26.93 3.02 23.75
C TRP A 902 -26.28 2.59 25.07
N ASP A 903 -26.42 3.42 26.09
CA ASP A 903 -26.05 3.08 27.47
C ASP A 903 -26.98 3.78 28.48
N ASN A 904 -27.17 3.16 29.63
CA ASN A 904 -27.96 3.73 30.73
C ASN A 904 -27.13 4.66 31.65
N ARG A 905 -25.94 5.10 31.21
CA ARG A 905 -24.93 5.82 31.99
C ARG A 905 -24.34 5.03 33.19
N SER A 906 -24.65 3.74 33.30
CA SER A 906 -24.24 2.83 34.37
C SER A 906 -23.70 1.52 33.76
N LYS A 907 -24.37 0.37 33.98
CA LYS A 907 -23.90 -0.98 33.65
C LYS A 907 -24.78 -1.71 32.63
N GLN A 908 -25.46 -0.95 31.77
CA GLN A 908 -26.18 -1.49 30.63
C GLN A 908 -25.72 -0.79 29.35
N ILE A 909 -25.41 -1.58 28.33
CA ILE A 909 -24.98 -1.09 27.02
C ILE A 909 -25.63 -1.92 25.92
N ALA A 910 -25.85 -1.32 24.75
CA ALA A 910 -26.26 -2.02 23.54
C ALA A 910 -25.73 -1.30 22.30
N PHE A 911 -25.47 -2.05 21.25
CA PHE A 911 -25.04 -1.49 19.97
C PHE A 911 -25.27 -2.48 18.84
N CYS A 912 -25.34 -1.97 17.61
CA CYS A 912 -25.39 -2.79 16.42
C CYS A 912 -24.04 -2.79 15.69
N ARG A 913 -23.82 -3.83 14.89
CA ARG A 913 -22.66 -4.05 14.03
C ARG A 913 -23.12 -4.05 12.58
N GLY A 914 -23.05 -2.87 11.96
CA GLY A 914 -23.65 -2.62 10.65
C GLY A 914 -25.14 -2.96 10.65
N ASN A 915 -25.59 -3.59 9.57
CA ASN A 915 -26.94 -4.17 9.44
C ASN A 915 -26.95 -5.70 9.63
N LYS A 916 -25.93 -6.24 10.32
CA LYS A 916 -25.67 -7.68 10.37
C LYS A 916 -25.82 -8.30 11.75
N GLY A 917 -25.64 -7.53 12.82
CA GLY A 917 -25.80 -8.05 14.18
C GLY A 917 -26.10 -6.95 15.19
N PHE A 918 -26.71 -7.36 16.29
CA PHE A 918 -27.03 -6.52 17.43
C PHE A 918 -26.67 -7.26 18.72
N ILE A 919 -26.19 -6.52 19.72
CA ILE A 919 -25.84 -7.07 21.01
C ILE A 919 -26.16 -6.08 22.14
N ALA A 920 -26.60 -6.62 23.28
CA ALA A 920 -26.91 -5.89 24.50
C ALA A 920 -26.36 -6.62 25.73
N PHE A 921 -25.99 -5.84 26.75
CA PHE A 921 -25.39 -6.32 28.00
C PHE A 921 -26.11 -5.71 29.20
N ASN A 922 -26.39 -6.53 30.22
CA ASN A 922 -26.89 -6.10 31.52
C ASN A 922 -26.00 -6.67 32.65
N ASP A 923 -25.14 -5.83 33.19
CA ASP A 923 -24.30 -6.12 34.37
C ASP A 923 -24.89 -5.52 35.67
N GLU A 924 -26.19 -5.20 35.70
CA GLU A 924 -26.88 -4.75 36.91
C GLU A 924 -27.54 -5.93 37.64
N LEU A 925 -27.24 -6.06 38.94
CA LEU A 925 -27.68 -7.20 39.76
C LEU A 925 -29.19 -7.19 40.08
N ASN A 926 -29.84 -6.02 40.06
CA ASN A 926 -31.23 -5.86 40.50
C ASN A 926 -32.11 -5.07 39.51
N THR A 927 -31.58 -4.70 38.33
CA THR A 927 -32.29 -3.88 37.36
C THR A 927 -32.54 -4.66 36.08
N VAL A 928 -33.78 -4.60 35.59
CA VAL A 928 -34.12 -5.15 34.28
C VAL A 928 -33.65 -4.17 33.20
N PHE A 929 -32.88 -4.66 32.22
CA PHE A 929 -32.71 -3.95 30.96
C PHE A 929 -33.99 -4.18 30.16
N ARG A 930 -34.83 -3.16 30.01
CA ARG A 930 -35.98 -3.17 29.09
C ARG A 930 -36.03 -1.86 28.32
N GLN A 931 -35.70 -1.89 27.03
CA GLN A 931 -35.67 -0.69 26.18
C GLN A 931 -36.10 -1.01 24.76
N HIS A 932 -36.73 -0.05 24.09
CA HIS A 932 -36.98 -0.10 22.65
C HIS A 932 -35.79 0.54 21.93
N LEU A 933 -35.02 -0.26 21.19
CA LEU A 933 -33.73 0.15 20.65
C LEU A 933 -33.62 -0.13 19.15
N GLN A 934 -32.90 0.74 18.45
CA GLN A 934 -32.52 0.56 17.06
C GLN A 934 -31.49 -0.56 16.93
N THR A 935 -31.90 -1.68 16.34
CA THR A 935 -31.06 -2.87 16.16
C THR A 935 -30.22 -2.84 14.89
N CYS A 936 -30.58 -1.96 13.93
CA CYS A 936 -30.01 -1.86 12.59
C CYS A 936 -30.25 -3.08 11.70
N LEU A 937 -30.92 -4.12 12.22
CA LEU A 937 -31.28 -5.30 11.46
C LEU A 937 -32.53 -5.02 10.62
N PRO A 938 -32.70 -5.71 9.48
CA PRO A 938 -33.97 -5.72 8.76
C PRO A 938 -35.13 -6.19 9.65
N SER A 939 -36.36 -5.88 9.24
CA SER A 939 -37.55 -6.38 9.93
C SER A 939 -37.59 -7.91 9.89
N GLY A 940 -37.88 -8.54 11.02
CA GLY A 940 -37.95 -9.99 11.11
C GLY A 940 -37.86 -10.52 12.54
N THR A 941 -37.94 -11.84 12.67
CA THR A 941 -37.77 -12.53 13.95
C THR A 941 -36.38 -13.16 14.01
N TYR A 942 -35.61 -12.80 15.03
CA TYR A 942 -34.25 -13.27 15.23
C TYR A 942 -34.13 -14.08 16.52
N CYS A 943 -33.33 -15.15 16.50
CA CYS A 943 -33.08 -15.95 17.70
C CYS A 943 -31.90 -15.38 18.49
N ASP A 944 -32.07 -15.24 19.80
CA ASP A 944 -30.99 -14.89 20.71
C ASP A 944 -30.02 -16.07 20.85
N ILE A 945 -28.81 -15.87 20.35
CA ILE A 945 -27.77 -16.89 20.27
C ILE A 945 -27.06 -17.15 21.63
N ILE A 946 -27.37 -16.36 22.65
CA ILE A 946 -26.87 -16.54 24.01
C ILE A 946 -27.80 -17.51 24.78
N SER A 947 -29.11 -17.21 24.82
CA SER A 947 -30.08 -18.05 25.51
C SER A 947 -30.43 -19.34 24.77
N GLY A 948 -30.19 -19.43 23.45
CA GLY A 948 -30.41 -20.64 22.67
C GLY A 948 -29.77 -20.59 21.28
N SER A 949 -30.41 -21.27 20.33
CA SER A 949 -30.00 -21.39 18.93
C SER A 949 -31.23 -21.42 18.02
N LYS A 950 -31.03 -21.22 16.71
CA LYS A 950 -32.07 -21.41 15.69
C LYS A 950 -32.20 -22.90 15.35
N LEU A 951 -33.41 -23.45 15.46
CA LEU A 951 -33.77 -24.83 15.12
C LEU A 951 -34.87 -24.81 14.04
N GLY A 952 -34.47 -24.83 12.77
CA GLY A 952 -35.40 -24.58 11.66
C GLY A 952 -35.93 -23.14 11.73
N ASP A 953 -37.26 -22.98 11.80
CA ASP A 953 -37.93 -21.68 11.90
C ASP A 953 -38.24 -21.26 13.35
N VAL A 954 -37.77 -22.01 14.35
CA VAL A 954 -38.06 -21.78 15.77
C VAL A 954 -36.77 -21.50 16.55
N CYS A 955 -36.86 -20.63 17.56
CA CYS A 955 -35.76 -20.38 18.49
C CYS A 955 -35.88 -21.31 19.71
N SER A 956 -34.79 -21.99 20.09
CA SER A 956 -34.76 -22.77 21.34
C SER A 956 -34.64 -21.90 22.60
N GLY A 957 -34.19 -20.65 22.42
CA GLY A 957 -34.13 -19.61 23.44
C GLY A 957 -35.08 -18.46 23.14
N LYS A 958 -34.72 -17.25 23.56
CA LYS A 958 -35.51 -16.05 23.27
C LYS A 958 -35.51 -15.72 21.78
N SER A 959 -36.59 -15.09 21.33
CA SER A 959 -36.66 -14.44 20.02
C SER A 959 -36.84 -12.94 20.17
N VAL A 960 -36.27 -12.16 19.27
CA VAL A 960 -36.45 -10.71 19.17
C VAL A 960 -37.16 -10.41 17.85
N VAL A 961 -38.27 -9.66 17.94
CA VAL A 961 -39.00 -9.18 16.76
C VAL A 961 -38.52 -7.77 16.47
N VAL A 962 -37.91 -7.60 15.29
CA VAL A 962 -37.47 -6.31 14.75
C VAL A 962 -38.54 -5.81 13.80
N ASP A 963 -38.99 -4.57 14.00
CA ASP A 963 -40.05 -3.96 13.20
C ASP A 963 -39.54 -3.39 11.86
N SER A 964 -40.45 -2.76 11.10
CA SER A 964 -40.13 -2.14 9.80
C SER A 964 -39.15 -0.96 9.87
N LEU A 965 -38.91 -0.40 11.06
CA LEU A 965 -37.96 0.69 11.30
C LEU A 965 -36.60 0.18 11.78
N GLY A 966 -36.45 -1.14 11.95
CA GLY A 966 -35.23 -1.75 12.49
C GLY A 966 -35.16 -1.71 14.02
N GLU A 967 -36.25 -1.35 14.70
CA GLU A 967 -36.30 -1.23 16.17
C GLU A 967 -36.89 -2.50 16.81
N ALA A 968 -36.50 -2.78 18.06
CA ALA A 968 -37.02 -3.92 18.81
C ALA A 968 -37.05 -3.63 20.31
N GLU A 969 -38.00 -4.26 21.02
CA GLU A 969 -37.97 -4.30 22.49
C GLU A 969 -36.92 -5.33 22.95
N ILE A 970 -35.89 -4.85 23.63
CA ILE A 970 -34.80 -5.65 24.17
C ILE A 970 -35.02 -5.82 25.67
N THR A 971 -35.16 -7.07 26.13
CA THR A 971 -35.33 -7.41 27.55
C THR A 971 -34.26 -8.40 28.05
N ILE A 972 -33.46 -7.97 29.02
CA ILE A 972 -32.52 -8.81 29.79
C ILE A 972 -32.79 -8.59 31.29
N ILE A 973 -33.41 -9.56 31.96
CA ILE A 973 -33.68 -9.48 33.40
C ILE A 973 -32.41 -9.78 34.21
N ALA A 974 -32.28 -9.18 35.39
CA ALA A 974 -31.06 -9.26 36.20
C ALA A 974 -30.66 -10.70 36.61
N THR A 975 -31.65 -11.58 36.76
CA THR A 975 -31.48 -12.99 37.13
C THR A 975 -31.09 -13.90 35.97
N GLU A 976 -30.94 -13.38 34.75
CA GLU A 976 -30.46 -14.18 33.62
C GLU A 976 -29.02 -14.65 33.84
N GLN A 977 -28.77 -15.88 33.36
CA GLN A 977 -27.53 -16.60 33.57
C GLN A 977 -26.30 -15.88 32.98
N ASP A 978 -26.47 -15.23 31.82
CA ASP A 978 -25.36 -14.70 31.03
C ASP A 978 -25.33 -13.17 30.95
N GLY A 979 -26.45 -12.48 31.20
CA GLY A 979 -26.50 -11.01 31.13
C GLY A 979 -26.22 -10.42 29.74
N VAL A 980 -26.28 -11.23 28.67
CA VAL A 980 -26.07 -10.81 27.28
C VAL A 980 -27.24 -11.28 26.42
N LEU A 981 -27.62 -10.46 25.44
CA LEU A 981 -28.49 -10.85 24.33
C LEU A 981 -27.76 -10.51 23.04
N ALA A 982 -27.67 -11.46 22.10
CA ALA A 982 -27.07 -11.22 20.79
C ALA A 982 -27.92 -11.84 19.69
N ILE A 983 -28.11 -11.11 18.59
CA ILE A 983 -28.88 -11.55 17.42
C ILE A 983 -28.17 -11.14 16.13
N HIS A 984 -28.28 -11.93 15.07
CA HIS A 984 -27.65 -11.62 13.79
C HIS A 984 -28.51 -12.00 12.58
N ALA A 985 -28.28 -11.31 11.46
CA ALA A 985 -29.00 -11.49 10.20
C ALA A 985 -28.53 -12.70 9.38
N GLU A 986 -28.43 -13.89 9.97
CA GLU A 986 -28.06 -15.08 9.20
C GLU A 986 -28.97 -15.20 7.96
N VAL A 987 -28.33 -15.23 6.77
CA VAL A 987 -28.97 -15.36 5.45
C VAL A 987 -29.31 -16.82 5.19
#